data_AF-A0A395YMR8-F1
#
_entry.id   AF-A0A395YMR8-F1
#
_cell.length_a   1.000
_cell.length_b   1.000
_cell.length_c   1.000
_cell.angle_alpha   90.00
_cell.angle_beta   90.00
_cell.angle_gamma   90.00
#
_symmetry.space_group_name_H-M   'P 1'
#
loop_
_entity.id
_entity.type
_entity.pdbx_description
1 polymer ?
#
loop_
_entity_poly.entity_id
_entity_poly.type
_entity_poly.pdbx_seq_one_letter_code
_entity_poly.pdbx_strand_id
1 'polypeptide(L)'
;MPEKSYEEVLTGLYTTYKTNDKANEAFAEKYLKSLEDSMGVDFNPIAHEEDSLAAKLKSYSATVEQENLTVKIGEISYTDGSIPAGFEETTDMNREEETGRQQIMLENLQLTYVNPTTQVESSITVDLTIRTPRIRFINEKEALNDYVLVANKGIKIEENSADGDGSLLKGNIYGGNIEISQAKAVMESNLVTAGEELSVSNGGDLSIIPAGMGESDNESEEGAEGGTEEGMDQEYSMTSHVWAHNVRVFQASRLTMDSGDMYVQDDLTLQQDENSVKLTGGYYGYGNKGESAEPDQNTHSDSSAVLLNGKKNTVDFGEVDTLLLAGRAYLNFRDVSEAYPLGESMSVKASQNIYLVPTEQIHVGDENGTEAESNPLIFPSDKSELVLNVKKDGESGNAEGTYKVTKSETNGTVSYSASRVSGENTAVIVGIKGKLYIYRSFESKEEQTEFFRKYLEEHGDTFSSYLKKAGMGNADGEITGGDKMGAVTLNEGGNFYTSASLYEVSGAGEKLFNLMNNESPTSLGIVELSRSCELSYANLKKYLAETVKADGGEGALPASTFARLKAGGENGESVWNIEDFEVLHKQEGDVGILVTDQNVVLNLSSKEAKAGATYAMPQGLIVTNKNVTVEGGSGEEWNGLILAGGTITIKGEAKLIADPGTWASYLEDEQAAKYFYGYGDADSSAFDRYEDFLILKNWKRGTRIHEEG
;
A
#
# COMPACT_ATOMS: atom_id res chain seq x y z
N MET A 1 -4.97 -16.72 -10.24
CA MET A 1 -5.98 -17.79 -10.02
C MET A 1 -7.36 -17.19 -9.72
N PRO A 2 -7.53 -16.13 -8.90
CA PRO A 2 -8.82 -15.40 -8.81
C PRO A 2 -8.99 -14.26 -9.83
N GLU A 3 -7.86 -13.68 -10.26
CA GLU A 3 -7.81 -12.49 -11.12
C GLU A 3 -8.50 -12.67 -12.48
N LYS A 4 -8.31 -13.82 -13.13
CA LYS A 4 -8.97 -14.15 -14.40
C LYS A 4 -10.49 -14.30 -14.25
N SER A 5 -10.95 -14.93 -13.16
CA SER A 5 -12.38 -15.06 -12.85
C SER A 5 -13.01 -13.70 -12.60
N TYR A 6 -12.29 -12.81 -11.90
CA TYR A 6 -12.70 -11.43 -11.66
C TYR A 6 -12.77 -10.61 -12.96
N GLU A 7 -11.74 -10.65 -13.81
CA GLU A 7 -11.69 -9.97 -15.12
C GLU A 7 -12.80 -10.42 -16.08
N GLU A 8 -13.08 -11.73 -16.12
CA GLU A 8 -14.17 -12.29 -16.94
C GLU A 8 -15.55 -11.81 -16.47
N VAL A 9 -15.76 -11.66 -15.15
CA VAL A 9 -16.99 -11.10 -14.60
C VAL A 9 -17.09 -9.61 -14.91
N LEU A 10 -16.01 -8.84 -14.73
CA LEU A 10 -15.94 -7.41 -15.08
C LEU A 10 -16.30 -7.14 -16.54
N THR A 11 -15.88 -8.01 -17.46
CA THR A 11 -16.18 -7.86 -18.90
C THR A 11 -17.70 -7.93 -19.19
N GLY A 12 -18.49 -8.56 -18.30
CA GLY A 12 -19.94 -8.71 -18.42
C GLY A 12 -20.78 -7.86 -17.46
N LEU A 13 -20.15 -7.02 -16.63
CA LEU A 13 -20.78 -6.36 -15.47
C LEU A 13 -22.04 -5.57 -15.80
N TYR A 14 -22.02 -4.84 -16.93
CA TYR A 14 -23.10 -3.94 -17.35
C TYR A 14 -23.93 -4.44 -18.52
N THR A 15 -23.56 -5.60 -19.08
CA THR A 15 -24.23 -6.20 -20.23
C THR A 15 -24.98 -7.46 -19.82
N THR A 16 -24.30 -8.36 -19.13
CA THR A 16 -24.76 -9.71 -18.78
C THR A 16 -25.26 -9.78 -17.35
N TYR A 17 -24.48 -9.35 -16.36
CA TYR A 17 -24.77 -9.58 -14.94
C TYR A 17 -25.70 -8.52 -14.35
N LYS A 18 -25.46 -7.23 -14.64
CA LYS A 18 -26.32 -6.07 -14.33
C LYS A 18 -26.54 -5.74 -12.84
N THR A 19 -26.30 -6.66 -11.91
CA THR A 19 -26.37 -6.45 -10.45
C THR A 19 -25.17 -7.08 -9.76
N ASN A 20 -24.85 -6.62 -8.54
CA ASN A 20 -23.78 -7.24 -7.74
C ASN A 20 -24.08 -8.70 -7.44
N ASP A 21 -25.31 -9.07 -7.15
CA ASP A 21 -25.64 -10.46 -6.81
C ASP A 21 -25.38 -11.40 -7.97
N LYS A 22 -25.79 -11.02 -9.19
CA LYS A 22 -25.54 -11.83 -10.39
C LYS A 22 -24.06 -11.87 -10.77
N ALA A 23 -23.33 -10.78 -10.54
CA ALA A 23 -21.89 -10.75 -10.75
C ALA A 23 -21.17 -11.61 -9.70
N ASN A 24 -21.63 -11.60 -8.46
CA ASN A 24 -21.11 -12.41 -7.36
C ASN A 24 -21.44 -13.89 -7.52
N GLU A 25 -22.64 -14.23 -7.97
CA GLU A 25 -23.02 -15.61 -8.30
C GLU A 25 -22.11 -16.16 -9.40
N ALA A 26 -21.94 -15.42 -10.49
CA ALA A 26 -21.05 -15.79 -11.58
C ALA A 26 -19.57 -15.83 -11.15
N PHE A 27 -19.15 -14.91 -10.28
CA PHE A 27 -17.81 -14.89 -9.71
C PHE A 27 -17.57 -16.10 -8.80
N ALA A 28 -18.53 -16.47 -7.96
CA ALA A 28 -18.43 -17.58 -7.04
C ALA A 28 -18.26 -18.92 -7.77
N GLU A 29 -19.10 -19.17 -8.79
CA GLU A 29 -18.97 -20.34 -9.64
C GLU A 29 -17.59 -20.41 -10.33
N LYS A 30 -17.13 -19.30 -10.89
CA LYS A 30 -15.83 -19.22 -11.58
C LYS A 30 -14.64 -19.30 -10.61
N TYR A 31 -14.78 -18.74 -9.42
CA TYR A 31 -13.77 -18.76 -8.38
C TYR A 31 -13.56 -20.18 -7.87
N LEU A 32 -14.65 -20.85 -7.46
CA LEU A 32 -14.62 -22.24 -7.04
C LEU A 32 -14.07 -23.14 -8.13
N LYS A 33 -14.53 -22.95 -9.37
CA LYS A 33 -14.05 -23.78 -10.47
C LYS A 33 -12.55 -23.62 -10.73
N SER A 34 -12.04 -22.39 -10.69
CA SER A 34 -10.60 -22.15 -10.81
C SER A 34 -9.81 -22.70 -9.62
N LEU A 35 -10.42 -22.75 -8.44
CA LEU A 35 -9.81 -23.28 -7.23
C LEU A 35 -9.70 -24.81 -7.29
N GLU A 36 -10.77 -25.49 -7.71
CA GLU A 36 -10.80 -26.94 -8.01
C GLU A 36 -9.76 -27.33 -9.05
N ASP A 37 -9.72 -26.61 -10.18
CA ASP A 37 -8.79 -26.93 -11.28
C ASP A 37 -7.33 -26.74 -10.86
N SER A 38 -7.04 -25.78 -9.96
CA SER A 38 -5.70 -25.56 -9.41
C SER A 38 -5.28 -26.64 -8.41
N MET A 39 -6.19 -27.01 -7.52
CA MET A 39 -5.93 -28.03 -6.51
C MET A 39 -6.02 -29.46 -7.08
N GLY A 40 -6.67 -29.63 -8.24
CA GLY A 40 -6.89 -30.94 -8.85
C GLY A 40 -7.88 -31.80 -8.07
N VAL A 41 -8.83 -31.17 -7.37
CA VAL A 41 -9.87 -31.84 -6.57
C VAL A 41 -11.23 -31.24 -6.89
N ASP A 42 -12.29 -32.02 -6.71
CA ASP A 42 -13.68 -31.58 -6.75
C ASP A 42 -14.17 -31.40 -5.31
N PHE A 43 -14.64 -30.20 -4.96
CA PHE A 43 -15.12 -29.91 -3.60
C PHE A 43 -16.53 -30.42 -3.33
N ASN A 44 -17.18 -31.04 -4.34
CA ASN A 44 -18.47 -31.67 -4.17
C ASN A 44 -18.39 -32.81 -3.13
N PRO A 45 -19.18 -32.77 -2.05
CA PRO A 45 -19.07 -33.71 -0.93
C PRO A 45 -19.37 -35.18 -1.29
N ILE A 46 -19.86 -35.46 -2.50
CA ILE A 46 -20.08 -36.83 -3.00
C ILE A 46 -18.78 -37.47 -3.50
N ALA A 47 -17.73 -36.69 -3.79
CA ALA A 47 -16.53 -37.16 -4.45
C ALA A 47 -15.47 -37.80 -3.50
N HIS A 48 -15.54 -37.55 -2.18
CA HIS A 48 -14.59 -38.09 -1.18
C HIS A 48 -13.10 -37.96 -1.60
N GLU A 49 -12.67 -36.71 -1.86
CA GLU A 49 -11.32 -36.38 -2.35
C GLU A 49 -10.34 -35.98 -1.21
N GLU A 50 -10.61 -36.36 0.05
CA GLU A 50 -9.83 -35.95 1.23
C GLU A 50 -8.34 -36.31 1.10
N ASP A 51 -8.05 -37.53 0.63
CA ASP A 51 -6.68 -38.02 0.46
C ASP A 51 -5.96 -37.31 -0.70
N SER A 52 -6.68 -36.99 -1.78
CA SER A 52 -6.15 -36.28 -2.94
C SER A 52 -5.81 -34.83 -2.57
N LEU A 53 -6.72 -34.15 -1.84
CA LEU A 53 -6.48 -32.81 -1.32
C LEU A 53 -5.36 -32.79 -0.27
N ALA A 54 -5.33 -33.75 0.65
CA ALA A 54 -4.27 -33.87 1.64
C ALA A 54 -2.90 -34.07 0.96
N ALA A 55 -2.82 -34.89 -0.08
CA ALA A 55 -1.61 -35.08 -0.89
C ALA A 55 -1.20 -33.80 -1.62
N LYS A 56 -2.18 -33.06 -2.17
CA LYS A 56 -1.93 -31.77 -2.82
C LYS A 56 -1.44 -30.71 -1.83
N LEU A 57 -2.09 -30.55 -0.68
CA LEU A 57 -1.68 -29.62 0.38
C LEU A 57 -0.28 -29.95 0.89
N LYS A 58 0.01 -31.25 1.08
CA LYS A 58 1.35 -31.73 1.41
C LYS A 58 2.39 -31.35 0.35
N SER A 59 2.03 -31.38 -0.94
CA SER A 59 2.93 -31.01 -2.04
C SER A 59 3.33 -29.53 -2.02
N TYR A 60 2.54 -28.67 -1.38
CA TYR A 60 2.87 -27.25 -1.18
C TYR A 60 3.82 -27.00 -0.02
N SER A 61 4.19 -28.02 0.76
CA SER A 61 5.21 -27.84 1.80
C SER A 61 6.57 -27.55 1.18
N ALA A 62 7.07 -26.33 1.42
CA ALA A 62 8.36 -25.86 0.93
C ALA A 62 9.47 -25.94 1.98
N THR A 63 9.11 -25.95 3.27
CA THR A 63 10.03 -25.78 4.40
C THR A 63 10.32 -27.09 5.13
N VAL A 64 9.43 -28.07 5.00
CA VAL A 64 9.56 -29.39 5.58
C VAL A 64 9.63 -30.39 4.45
N GLU A 65 10.64 -31.26 4.48
CA GLU A 65 10.73 -32.36 3.52
C GLU A 65 9.45 -33.20 3.59
N GLN A 66 8.85 -33.47 2.43
CA GLN A 66 7.53 -34.11 2.36
C GLN A 66 7.50 -35.49 3.04
N GLU A 67 8.62 -36.21 3.12
CA GLU A 67 8.72 -37.47 3.86
C GLU A 67 8.52 -37.31 5.37
N ASN A 68 8.83 -36.14 5.93
CA ASN A 68 8.74 -35.79 7.34
C ASN A 68 7.41 -35.09 7.71
N LEU A 69 6.55 -34.80 6.73
CA LEU A 69 5.25 -34.15 6.92
C LEU A 69 4.11 -35.10 6.55
N THR A 70 3.13 -35.24 7.44
CA THR A 70 1.85 -35.90 7.15
C THR A 70 0.74 -34.87 7.22
N VAL A 71 -0.11 -34.85 6.19
CA VAL A 71 -1.33 -34.03 6.13
C VAL A 71 -2.51 -34.99 6.11
N LYS A 72 -3.52 -34.73 6.96
CA LYS A 72 -4.79 -35.47 6.98
C LYS A 72 -5.95 -34.49 7.07
N ILE A 73 -7.05 -34.79 6.41
CA ILE A 73 -8.30 -34.04 6.49
C ILE A 73 -9.34 -34.98 7.07
N GLY A 74 -10.09 -34.54 8.08
CA GLY A 74 -11.12 -35.36 8.70
C GLY A 74 -12.36 -35.45 7.82
N GLU A 75 -12.88 -34.29 7.42
CA GLU A 75 -14.05 -34.18 6.56
C GLU A 75 -13.96 -32.90 5.70
N ILE A 76 -14.52 -32.94 4.50
CA ILE A 76 -14.71 -31.77 3.65
C ILE A 76 -16.22 -31.53 3.54
N SER A 77 -16.68 -30.37 4.01
CA SER A 77 -18.08 -29.96 3.86
C SER A 77 -18.20 -28.74 2.95
N TYR A 78 -19.26 -28.76 2.12
CA TYR A 78 -19.58 -27.69 1.18
C TYR A 78 -20.97 -27.14 1.51
N THR A 79 -21.08 -25.82 1.62
CA THR A 79 -22.37 -25.14 1.75
C THR A 79 -22.66 -24.38 0.47
N ASP A 80 -23.79 -24.70 -0.17
CA ASP A 80 -24.32 -23.94 -1.30
C ASP A 80 -24.98 -22.65 -0.77
N GLY A 81 -24.62 -21.51 -1.37
CA GLY A 81 -25.03 -20.17 -0.91
C GLY A 81 -26.48 -19.79 -1.24
N SER A 82 -27.32 -20.72 -1.69
CA SER A 82 -28.70 -20.39 -2.08
C SER A 82 -29.59 -20.02 -0.87
N ILE A 83 -30.21 -18.84 -0.90
CA ILE A 83 -31.23 -18.44 0.07
C ILE A 83 -32.53 -19.25 -0.20
N PRO A 84 -33.11 -19.98 0.77
CA PRO A 84 -34.33 -20.74 0.54
C PRO A 84 -35.52 -19.83 0.19
N ALA A 85 -36.25 -20.14 -0.88
CA ALA A 85 -37.45 -19.40 -1.26
C ALA A 85 -38.53 -19.49 -0.17
N GLY A 86 -38.78 -18.37 0.54
CA GLY A 86 -39.90 -18.23 1.48
C GLY A 86 -39.57 -17.77 2.91
N PHE A 87 -38.36 -17.29 3.20
CA PHE A 87 -38.09 -16.60 4.47
C PHE A 87 -38.58 -15.14 4.38
N GLU A 88 -39.57 -14.78 5.20
CA GLU A 88 -39.90 -13.37 5.47
C GLU A 88 -38.84 -12.79 6.42
N GLU A 89 -38.34 -11.60 6.09
CA GLU A 89 -37.42 -10.80 6.92
C GLU A 89 -37.93 -10.70 8.36
N THR A 90 -37.19 -11.30 9.29
CA THR A 90 -37.32 -10.97 10.71
C THR A 90 -36.27 -9.93 11.04
N THR A 91 -36.72 -8.79 11.53
CA THR A 91 -35.96 -7.56 11.87
C THR A 91 -34.92 -7.72 13.00
N ASP A 92 -34.03 -8.70 12.89
CA ASP A 92 -32.98 -8.96 13.88
C ASP A 92 -31.62 -8.89 13.16
N MET A 93 -31.04 -7.68 13.10
CA MET A 93 -29.87 -7.30 12.28
C MET A 93 -28.55 -8.01 12.62
N ASN A 94 -28.54 -9.02 13.50
CA ASN A 94 -27.33 -9.70 13.97
C ASN A 94 -27.20 -11.15 13.50
N ARG A 95 -28.03 -11.60 12.55
CA ARG A 95 -28.00 -13.00 12.06
C ARG A 95 -27.88 -13.17 10.55
N GLU A 96 -27.83 -12.09 9.78
CA GLU A 96 -27.81 -12.13 8.32
C GLU A 96 -26.40 -12.32 7.71
N GLU A 97 -25.33 -12.25 8.50
CA GLU A 97 -23.95 -12.35 7.97
C GLU A 97 -23.51 -13.76 7.55
N GLU A 98 -24.15 -14.83 8.04
CA GLU A 98 -23.72 -16.21 7.75
C GLU A 98 -24.56 -16.95 6.70
N THR A 99 -25.74 -16.46 6.34
CA THR A 99 -26.64 -17.16 5.42
C THR A 99 -26.52 -16.63 3.99
N GLY A 100 -25.84 -17.37 3.11
CA GLY A 100 -25.86 -17.12 1.66
C GLY A 100 -24.51 -17.15 0.94
N ARG A 101 -23.39 -17.37 1.64
CA ARG A 101 -22.06 -17.46 1.01
C ARG A 101 -21.68 -18.93 0.72
N GLN A 102 -21.18 -19.19 -0.49
CA GLN A 102 -20.58 -20.49 -0.81
C GLN A 102 -19.29 -20.68 0.02
N GLN A 103 -19.23 -21.76 0.80
CA GLN A 103 -18.09 -22.07 1.66
C GLN A 103 -17.62 -23.51 1.47
N ILE A 104 -16.31 -23.71 1.61
CA ILE A 104 -15.67 -25.01 1.78
C ILE A 104 -15.09 -25.05 3.19
N MET A 105 -15.41 -26.07 3.97
CA MET A 105 -14.81 -26.30 5.29
C MET A 105 -13.99 -27.57 5.24
N LEU A 106 -12.72 -27.48 5.63
CA LEU A 106 -11.84 -28.62 5.91
C LEU A 106 -11.86 -28.82 7.42
N GLU A 107 -12.66 -29.78 7.87
CA GLU A 107 -12.76 -30.10 9.28
C GLU A 107 -11.63 -31.04 9.70
N ASN A 108 -11.04 -30.73 10.85
CA ASN A 108 -9.93 -31.46 11.43
C ASN A 108 -8.74 -31.60 10.46
N LEU A 109 -8.34 -30.53 9.77
CA LEU A 109 -7.08 -30.51 9.03
C LEU A 109 -5.91 -30.70 10.01
N GLN A 110 -5.23 -31.83 9.92
CA GLN A 110 -4.12 -32.21 10.77
C GLN A 110 -2.80 -32.17 10.01
N LEU A 111 -1.84 -31.43 10.56
CA LEU A 111 -0.45 -31.37 10.12
C LEU A 111 0.42 -32.04 11.17
N THR A 112 1.10 -33.12 10.80
CA THR A 112 2.02 -33.85 11.67
C THR A 112 3.43 -33.79 11.10
N TYR A 113 4.34 -33.18 11.84
CA TYR A 113 5.77 -33.13 11.53
C TYR A 113 6.54 -34.14 12.39
N VAL A 114 7.45 -34.88 11.76
CA VAL A 114 8.39 -35.78 12.44
C VAL A 114 9.79 -35.21 12.31
N ASN A 115 10.43 -34.89 13.43
CA ASN A 115 11.81 -34.42 13.39
C ASN A 115 12.76 -35.58 13.00
N PRO A 116 13.54 -35.46 11.90
CA PRO A 116 14.36 -36.57 11.41
C PRO A 116 15.50 -36.94 12.38
N THR A 117 15.97 -35.99 13.18
CA THR A 117 17.09 -36.18 14.11
C THR A 117 16.62 -36.75 15.45
N THR A 118 15.54 -36.20 16.02
CA THR A 118 15.07 -36.57 17.36
C THR A 118 13.95 -37.61 17.34
N GLN A 119 13.36 -37.87 16.17
CA GLN A 119 12.19 -38.74 15.99
C GLN A 119 10.96 -38.29 16.80
N VAL A 120 10.96 -37.04 17.26
CA VAL A 120 9.83 -36.45 18.00
C VAL A 120 8.79 -35.98 17.00
N GLU A 121 7.55 -36.40 17.21
CA GLU A 121 6.38 -35.98 16.43
C GLU A 121 5.69 -34.78 17.07
N SER A 122 5.36 -33.78 16.25
CA SER A 122 4.57 -32.60 16.62
C SER A 122 3.35 -32.52 15.71
N SER A 123 2.16 -32.32 16.27
CA SER A 123 0.92 -32.23 15.50
C SER A 123 0.10 -31.01 15.86
N ILE A 124 -0.46 -30.39 14.82
CA ILE A 124 -1.43 -29.30 14.92
C ILE A 124 -2.70 -29.76 14.20
N THR A 125 -3.85 -29.46 14.78
CA THR A 125 -5.15 -29.68 14.14
C THR A 125 -5.92 -28.38 14.14
N VAL A 126 -6.50 -28.03 12.99
CA VAL A 126 -7.26 -26.82 12.77
C VAL A 126 -8.42 -27.10 11.83
N ASP A 127 -9.51 -26.36 11.98
CA ASP A 127 -10.58 -26.34 10.98
C ASP A 127 -10.32 -25.14 10.07
N LEU A 128 -10.33 -25.37 8.75
CA LEU A 128 -10.08 -24.32 7.76
C LEU A 128 -11.34 -24.06 6.95
N THR A 129 -11.89 -22.85 7.04
CA THR A 129 -12.95 -22.40 6.14
C THR A 129 -12.35 -21.57 4.99
N ILE A 130 -12.68 -21.94 3.76
CA ILE A 130 -12.44 -21.17 2.55
C ILE A 130 -13.78 -20.60 2.08
N ARG A 131 -13.85 -19.28 1.92
CA ARG A 131 -15.08 -18.60 1.47
C ARG A 131 -14.86 -17.93 0.13
N THR A 132 -15.89 -17.95 -0.71
CA THR A 132 -15.89 -17.06 -1.87
C THR A 132 -16.17 -15.64 -1.38
N PRO A 133 -15.32 -14.64 -1.73
CA PRO A 133 -15.60 -13.26 -1.36
C PRO A 133 -16.82 -12.74 -2.11
N ARG A 134 -17.67 -11.98 -1.42
CA ARG A 134 -18.67 -11.14 -2.07
C ARG A 134 -17.96 -9.88 -2.54
N ILE A 135 -17.69 -9.80 -3.84
CA ILE A 135 -17.08 -8.65 -4.47
C ILE A 135 -18.14 -7.64 -4.87
N ARG A 136 -17.99 -6.41 -4.42
CA ARG A 136 -18.81 -5.31 -4.94
C ARG A 136 -18.26 -4.88 -6.30
N PHE A 137 -18.84 -5.47 -7.34
CA PHE A 137 -18.56 -5.21 -8.74
C PHE A 137 -19.15 -3.88 -9.22
N ILE A 138 -20.35 -3.54 -8.77
CA ILE A 138 -21.06 -2.30 -9.12
C ILE A 138 -21.15 -1.47 -7.85
N ASN A 139 -20.83 -0.17 -7.89
CA ASN A 139 -20.99 0.67 -6.70
C ASN A 139 -22.46 0.65 -6.26
N GLU A 140 -22.70 0.49 -4.95
CA GLU A 140 -24.03 0.51 -4.33
C GLU A 140 -24.26 1.83 -3.59
N LYS A 141 -25.50 2.13 -3.26
CA LYS A 141 -25.91 3.41 -2.64
C LYS A 141 -25.17 3.71 -1.34
N GLU A 142 -24.98 2.68 -0.53
CA GLU A 142 -24.36 2.78 0.79
C GLU A 142 -22.84 2.92 0.75
N ALA A 143 -22.21 2.56 -0.37
CA ALA A 143 -20.77 2.63 -0.58
C ALA A 143 -20.17 4.02 -0.37
N LEU A 144 -20.94 5.05 -0.71
CA LEU A 144 -20.49 6.43 -0.69
C LEU A 144 -20.89 7.13 0.60
N ASN A 145 -21.80 6.56 1.39
CA ASN A 145 -22.43 7.23 2.54
C ASN A 145 -21.42 7.82 3.52
N ASP A 146 -20.31 7.12 3.70
CA ASP A 146 -19.28 7.53 4.65
C ASP A 146 -18.23 8.43 4.01
N TYR A 147 -18.27 8.68 2.70
CA TYR A 147 -17.30 9.52 2.01
C TYR A 147 -17.63 11.00 2.14
N VAL A 148 -16.58 11.79 2.38
CA VAL A 148 -16.65 13.25 2.33
C VAL A 148 -16.09 13.79 1.01
N LEU A 149 -15.04 13.14 0.48
CA LEU A 149 -14.33 13.56 -0.73
C LEU A 149 -13.98 12.36 -1.61
N VAL A 150 -14.28 12.48 -2.91
CA VAL A 150 -13.81 11.54 -3.95
C VAL A 150 -13.33 12.37 -5.15
N ALA A 151 -12.05 12.26 -5.48
CA ALA A 151 -11.44 13.02 -6.58
C ALA A 151 -10.54 12.16 -7.47
N ASN A 152 -10.93 11.92 -8.72
CA ASN A 152 -10.19 11.01 -9.61
C ASN A 152 -8.75 11.47 -9.87
N LYS A 153 -8.50 12.79 -10.01
CA LYS A 153 -7.13 13.29 -10.19
C LYS A 153 -6.40 13.49 -8.87
N GLY A 154 -7.12 13.94 -7.85
CA GLY A 154 -6.57 14.10 -6.52
C GLY A 154 -7.22 15.17 -5.66
N ILE A 155 -6.76 15.23 -4.42
CA ILE A 155 -7.14 16.19 -3.39
C ILE A 155 -5.90 16.99 -3.04
N LYS A 156 -6.05 18.32 -2.96
CA LYS A 156 -4.97 19.23 -2.63
C LYS A 156 -5.39 20.17 -1.52
N ILE A 157 -4.63 20.21 -0.44
CA ILE A 157 -4.82 21.14 0.69
C ILE A 157 -3.61 22.05 0.71
N GLU A 158 -3.83 23.34 0.41
CA GLU A 158 -2.75 24.32 0.27
C GLU A 158 -3.00 25.56 1.13
N GLU A 159 -1.89 26.13 1.62
CA GLU A 159 -1.84 27.50 2.16
C GLU A 159 -2.92 27.80 3.21
N ASN A 160 -2.85 27.15 4.37
CA ASN A 160 -3.62 27.54 5.55
C ASN A 160 -2.72 28.03 6.69
N SER A 161 -3.29 28.66 7.72
CA SER A 161 -2.48 29.26 8.79
C SER A 161 -1.69 28.16 9.50
N ALA A 162 -0.35 28.24 9.47
CA ALA A 162 0.51 27.28 10.17
C ALA A 162 0.28 27.25 11.69
N ASP A 163 -0.30 28.32 12.24
CA ASP A 163 -0.67 28.46 13.66
C ASP A 163 -2.17 28.18 13.93
N GLY A 164 -2.94 27.79 12.91
CA GLY A 164 -4.38 27.49 13.02
C GLY A 164 -4.71 26.02 13.26
N ASP A 165 -5.99 25.69 13.37
CA ASP A 165 -6.45 24.32 13.64
C ASP A 165 -6.27 23.39 12.41
N GLY A 166 -6.08 23.99 11.21
CA GLY A 166 -5.96 23.27 9.95
C GLY A 166 -7.32 22.94 9.34
N SER A 167 -7.32 22.24 8.19
CA SER A 167 -8.55 21.68 7.63
C SER A 167 -8.91 20.37 8.35
N LEU A 168 -10.19 20.16 8.62
CA LEU A 168 -10.71 18.93 9.23
C LEU A 168 -11.62 18.21 8.23
N LEU A 169 -11.29 16.96 7.91
CA LEU A 169 -12.06 16.12 7.01
C LEU A 169 -12.60 14.92 7.81
N LYS A 170 -13.91 14.85 8.01
CA LYS A 170 -14.58 13.74 8.69
C LYS A 170 -15.32 12.88 7.68
N GLY A 171 -14.91 11.63 7.54
CA GLY A 171 -15.42 10.68 6.56
C GLY A 171 -14.30 10.04 5.72
N ASN A 172 -14.67 9.05 4.93
CA ASN A 172 -13.81 8.34 3.99
C ASN A 172 -13.38 9.28 2.86
N ILE A 173 -12.14 9.07 2.40
CA ILE A 173 -11.47 9.96 1.46
C ILE A 173 -10.85 9.15 0.34
N TYR A 174 -11.13 9.56 -0.90
CA TYR A 174 -10.44 9.05 -2.08
C TYR A 174 -9.86 10.18 -2.91
N GLY A 175 -8.57 10.09 -3.24
CA GLY A 175 -7.92 10.97 -4.19
C GLY A 175 -6.98 10.19 -5.10
N GLY A 176 -6.95 10.51 -6.41
CA GLY A 176 -5.89 10.00 -7.30
C GLY A 176 -4.50 10.30 -6.72
N ASN A 177 -4.28 11.55 -6.33
CA ASN A 177 -3.19 11.95 -5.43
C ASN A 177 -3.80 12.64 -4.21
N ILE A 178 -3.14 12.60 -3.07
CA ILE A 178 -3.51 13.39 -1.89
C ILE A 178 -2.29 14.23 -1.52
N GLU A 179 -2.41 15.55 -1.60
CA GLU A 179 -1.30 16.48 -1.45
C GLU A 179 -1.59 17.52 -0.35
N ILE A 180 -0.77 17.55 0.68
CA ILE A 180 -0.83 18.53 1.77
C ILE A 180 0.44 19.37 1.69
N SER A 181 0.35 20.64 1.28
CA SER A 181 1.51 21.51 1.09
C SER A 181 1.35 22.83 1.82
N GLN A 182 2.30 23.18 2.69
CA GLN A 182 2.25 24.41 3.50
C GLN A 182 0.90 24.55 4.24
N ALA A 183 0.38 23.43 4.72
CA ALA A 183 -0.94 23.35 5.33
C ALA A 183 -0.98 22.28 6.42
N LYS A 184 -1.88 22.48 7.40
CA LYS A 184 -2.26 21.49 8.39
C LYS A 184 -3.60 20.84 8.02
N ALA A 185 -3.68 19.53 8.11
CA ALA A 185 -4.90 18.76 7.88
C ALA A 185 -5.07 17.63 8.90
N VAL A 186 -6.30 17.42 9.34
CA VAL A 186 -6.72 16.26 10.13
C VAL A 186 -7.76 15.49 9.34
N MET A 187 -7.52 14.20 9.16
CA MET A 187 -8.46 13.27 8.54
C MET A 187 -8.99 12.34 9.64
N GLU A 188 -10.23 12.56 10.06
CA GLU A 188 -10.99 11.65 10.92
C GLU A 188 -11.70 10.65 10.01
N SER A 189 -11.04 9.52 9.74
CA SER A 189 -11.41 8.65 8.64
C SER A 189 -11.08 7.20 8.94
N ASN A 190 -12.04 6.30 8.66
CA ASN A 190 -11.78 4.87 8.71
C ASN A 190 -11.08 4.36 7.43
N LEU A 191 -11.20 5.11 6.32
CA LEU A 191 -10.58 4.76 5.04
C LEU A 191 -10.07 6.00 4.29
N VAL A 192 -8.76 6.06 4.09
CA VAL A 192 -8.09 7.04 3.22
C VAL A 192 -7.39 6.31 2.09
N THR A 193 -7.71 6.66 0.84
CA THR A 193 -7.09 6.04 -0.34
C THR A 193 -6.49 7.09 -1.26
N ALA A 194 -5.17 7.02 -1.43
CA ALA A 194 -4.43 7.67 -2.51
C ALA A 194 -4.19 6.66 -3.65
N GLY A 195 -4.70 6.96 -4.85
CA GLY A 195 -4.55 6.06 -6.01
C GLY A 195 -3.13 5.99 -6.59
N GLU A 196 -2.31 6.99 -6.30
CA GLU A 196 -0.92 7.15 -6.73
C GLU A 196 -0.08 7.63 -5.52
N GLU A 197 -0.01 8.93 -5.24
CA GLU A 197 0.83 9.47 -4.16
C GLU A 197 0.01 10.08 -3.01
N LEU A 198 0.35 9.71 -1.78
CA LEU A 198 0.05 10.49 -0.57
C LEU A 198 1.28 11.33 -0.22
N SER A 199 1.20 12.66 -0.31
CA SER A 199 2.32 13.54 -0.05
C SER A 199 2.02 14.64 0.97
N VAL A 200 3.00 14.85 1.86
CA VAL A 200 3.03 15.98 2.80
C VAL A 200 4.32 16.76 2.53
N SER A 201 4.21 18.05 2.22
CA SER A 201 5.35 18.81 1.70
C SER A 201 5.46 20.24 2.21
N ASN A 202 6.69 20.75 2.19
CA ASN A 202 7.03 22.15 2.42
C ASN A 202 6.52 22.71 3.77
N GLY A 203 6.67 21.94 4.86
CA GLY A 203 6.12 22.34 6.16
C GLY A 203 4.65 21.95 6.36
N GLY A 204 4.13 21.01 5.56
CA GLY A 204 2.81 20.44 5.76
C GLY A 204 2.75 19.52 6.99
N ASP A 205 1.57 19.41 7.59
CA ASP A 205 1.30 18.54 8.73
C ASP A 205 -0.02 17.79 8.49
N LEU A 206 0.06 16.46 8.38
CA LEU A 206 -1.11 15.59 8.21
C LEU A 206 -1.22 14.66 9.42
N SER A 207 -2.40 14.69 10.06
CA SER A 207 -2.79 13.70 11.06
C SER A 207 -3.96 12.87 10.53
N ILE A 208 -3.88 11.54 10.66
CA ILE A 208 -4.95 10.60 10.33
C ILE A 208 -5.34 9.86 11.60
N ILE A 209 -6.62 9.91 11.96
CA ILE A 209 -7.18 9.25 13.14
C ILE A 209 -8.51 8.56 12.79
N PRO A 210 -8.92 7.52 13.53
CA PRO A 210 -10.18 6.82 13.26
C PRO A 210 -11.37 7.75 13.42
N ALA A 211 -12.41 7.51 12.64
CA ALA A 211 -13.66 8.25 12.78
C ALA A 211 -14.24 8.01 14.19
N GLY A 212 -14.66 9.09 14.87
CA GLY A 212 -15.22 9.03 16.23
C GLY A 212 -14.18 9.13 17.36
N MET A 213 -12.88 8.96 17.10
CA MET A 213 -11.84 9.12 18.13
C MET A 213 -11.64 10.59 18.54
N GLY A 214 -11.88 11.54 17.62
CA GLY A 214 -11.76 12.98 17.85
C GLY A 214 -12.90 13.60 18.69
N GLU A 215 -13.89 12.83 19.14
CA GLU A 215 -15.01 13.32 19.96
C GLU A 215 -14.74 13.30 21.47
N SER A 216 -13.52 12.93 21.91
CA SER A 216 -13.14 12.88 23.32
C SER A 216 -12.82 14.24 23.96
N ASP A 217 -13.10 15.35 23.27
CA ASP A 217 -13.02 16.72 23.82
C ASP A 217 -14.32 17.16 24.51
N ASN A 218 -15.09 16.23 25.07
CA ASN A 218 -16.09 16.60 26.06
C ASN A 218 -15.41 16.74 27.43
N GLU A 219 -15.33 18.00 27.83
CA GLU A 219 -15.05 18.48 29.18
C GLU A 219 -15.41 17.43 30.24
N SER A 220 -14.43 17.11 31.08
CA SER A 220 -14.67 16.44 32.35
C SER A 220 -15.68 17.27 33.16
N GLU A 221 -16.98 17.06 32.96
CA GLU A 221 -17.98 17.42 33.96
C GLU A 221 -17.80 16.44 35.12
N GLU A 222 -16.99 16.87 36.10
CA GLU A 222 -17.07 16.37 37.47
C GLU A 222 -18.53 16.50 37.94
N GLY A 223 -19.30 15.41 37.87
CA GLY A 223 -20.57 15.33 38.60
C GLY A 223 -21.70 14.55 37.94
N ALA A 224 -21.57 13.24 37.80
CA ALA A 224 -22.73 12.35 37.76
C ALA A 224 -22.42 11.04 38.50
N GLU A 225 -22.67 11.03 39.81
CA GLU A 225 -22.80 9.78 40.57
C GLU A 225 -24.06 9.04 40.11
N GLY A 226 -23.89 7.77 39.74
CA GLY A 226 -24.96 6.76 39.82
C GLY A 226 -25.60 6.35 38.49
N GLY A 227 -25.03 5.32 37.87
CA GLY A 227 -25.66 4.56 36.80
C GLY A 227 -24.84 3.30 36.50
N THR A 228 -25.10 2.21 37.23
CA THR A 228 -24.65 0.88 36.84
C THR A 228 -25.49 0.42 35.66
N GLU A 229 -24.94 0.45 34.45
CA GLU A 229 -25.49 -0.32 33.33
C GLU A 229 -24.39 -1.25 32.79
N GLU A 230 -24.54 -2.52 33.17
CA GLU A 230 -23.90 -3.66 32.55
C GLU A 230 -24.39 -3.75 31.10
N GLY A 231 -23.50 -3.52 30.14
CA GLY A 231 -23.75 -3.79 28.73
C GLY A 231 -23.21 -2.71 27.81
N MET A 232 -21.91 -2.77 27.50
CA MET A 232 -21.29 -2.56 26.17
C MET A 232 -19.76 -2.66 26.31
N ASP A 233 -19.23 -3.84 26.63
CA ASP A 233 -17.82 -4.18 26.40
C ASP A 233 -17.69 -4.73 24.96
N GLN A 234 -17.99 -3.90 23.96
CA GLN A 234 -17.43 -4.09 22.63
C GLN A 234 -16.46 -2.94 22.39
N GLU A 235 -15.21 -3.18 22.76
CA GLU A 235 -14.06 -2.43 22.30
C GLU A 235 -13.96 -2.63 20.78
N TYR A 236 -14.80 -1.92 20.02
CA TYR A 236 -14.54 -1.72 18.61
C TYR A 236 -13.21 -0.98 18.56
N SER A 237 -12.14 -1.69 18.22
CA SER A 237 -10.89 -1.06 17.83
C SER A 237 -11.21 -0.22 16.60
N MET A 238 -11.45 1.07 16.81
CA MET A 238 -11.62 2.01 15.72
C MET A 238 -10.24 2.14 15.06
N THR A 239 -10.11 1.64 13.84
CA THR A 239 -8.84 1.65 13.09
C THR A 239 -8.99 2.40 11.77
N SER A 240 -8.04 3.28 11.49
CA SER A 240 -7.92 3.92 10.18
C SER A 240 -7.21 2.97 9.22
N HIS A 241 -7.70 2.83 7.99
CA HIS A 241 -7.00 2.11 6.93
C HIS A 241 -6.54 3.09 5.85
N VAL A 242 -5.23 3.17 5.64
CA VAL A 242 -4.62 4.08 4.65
C VAL A 242 -3.99 3.28 3.53
N TRP A 243 -4.42 3.53 2.30
CA TRP A 243 -3.89 2.88 1.11
C TRP A 243 -3.22 3.90 0.19
N ALA A 244 -1.99 3.63 -0.24
CA ALA A 244 -1.27 4.46 -1.18
C ALA A 244 -0.37 3.61 -2.09
N HIS A 245 -0.12 4.06 -3.32
CA HIS A 245 0.95 3.46 -4.12
C HIS A 245 2.29 3.96 -3.58
N ASN A 246 2.49 5.27 -3.47
CA ASN A 246 3.70 5.88 -2.89
C ASN A 246 3.35 6.83 -1.74
N VAL A 247 4.20 6.90 -0.70
CA VAL A 247 4.09 7.90 0.38
C VAL A 247 5.33 8.77 0.41
N ARG A 248 5.16 10.09 0.28
CA ARG A 248 6.28 11.05 0.22
C ARG A 248 6.13 12.19 1.22
N VAL A 249 7.07 12.29 2.15
CA VAL A 249 7.18 13.41 3.09
C VAL A 249 8.38 14.26 2.72
N PHE A 250 8.15 15.53 2.39
CA PHE A 250 9.14 16.40 1.78
C PHE A 250 9.36 17.68 2.57
N GLN A 251 10.62 17.98 2.91
CA GLN A 251 11.08 19.22 3.55
C GLN A 251 10.25 19.66 4.78
N ALA A 252 10.80 19.45 5.98
CA ALA A 252 10.24 19.95 7.24
C ALA A 252 8.76 19.59 7.49
N SER A 253 8.30 18.45 6.96
CA SER A 253 6.89 18.04 6.99
C SER A 253 6.63 16.89 7.96
N ARG A 254 5.37 16.76 8.42
CA ARG A 254 4.94 15.75 9.40
C ARG A 254 3.79 14.90 8.86
N LEU A 255 3.90 13.59 9.03
CA LEU A 255 2.80 12.64 8.87
C LEU A 255 2.63 11.85 10.18
N THR A 256 1.44 11.90 10.75
CA THR A 256 1.06 11.17 11.96
C THR A 256 -0.15 10.30 11.68
N MET A 257 -0.12 9.06 12.14
CA MET A 257 -1.27 8.16 12.14
C MET A 257 -1.42 7.49 13.50
N ASP A 258 -2.55 7.77 14.16
CA ASP A 258 -2.90 7.17 15.44
C ASP A 258 -3.96 6.08 15.22
N SER A 259 -3.76 4.89 15.78
CA SER A 259 -4.63 3.70 15.66
C SER A 259 -5.01 3.37 14.20
N GLY A 260 -4.07 2.91 13.38
CA GLY A 260 -4.40 2.54 12.00
C GLY A 260 -3.40 1.63 11.28
N ASP A 261 -3.84 1.10 10.15
CA ASP A 261 -3.02 0.30 9.26
C ASP A 261 -2.72 1.06 7.97
N MET A 262 -1.44 1.15 7.61
CA MET A 262 -0.99 1.78 6.37
C MET A 262 -0.44 0.75 5.39
N TYR A 263 -0.96 0.75 4.16
CA TYR A 263 -0.62 -0.17 3.09
C TYR A 263 0.01 0.61 1.92
N VAL A 264 1.28 0.30 1.60
CA VAL A 264 2.08 1.03 0.61
C VAL A 264 2.69 0.06 -0.40
N GLN A 265 2.57 0.35 -1.70
CA GLN A 265 3.07 -0.53 -2.78
C GLN A 265 4.51 -0.19 -3.23
N ASP A 266 4.83 1.09 -3.30
CA ASP A 266 6.14 1.64 -3.56
C ASP A 266 6.77 1.99 -2.20
N ASP A 267 7.54 3.06 -2.11
CA ASP A 267 8.25 3.46 -0.91
C ASP A 267 7.45 4.34 0.06
N LEU A 268 7.88 4.33 1.33
CA LEU A 268 7.76 5.48 2.22
C LEU A 268 9.05 6.31 2.14
N THR A 269 8.99 7.48 1.53
CA THR A 269 10.16 8.34 1.29
C THR A 269 10.10 9.64 2.10
N LEU A 270 11.08 9.85 2.98
CA LEU A 270 11.36 11.13 3.63
C LEU A 270 12.48 11.85 2.87
N GLN A 271 12.12 12.86 2.08
CA GLN A 271 13.04 13.56 1.18
C GLN A 271 13.33 14.99 1.66
N GLN A 272 14.59 15.41 1.55
CA GLN A 272 15.12 16.62 2.20
C GLN A 272 15.11 16.48 3.73
N ASP A 273 15.38 17.59 4.41
CA ASP A 273 15.73 17.61 5.81
C ASP A 273 14.49 17.81 6.72
N GLU A 274 14.60 17.34 7.97
CA GLU A 274 13.69 17.62 9.09
C GLU A 274 12.25 17.11 8.93
N ASN A 275 12.06 16.03 8.17
CA ASN A 275 10.76 15.35 8.06
C ASN A 275 10.51 14.39 9.23
N SER A 276 9.25 14.18 9.58
CA SER A 276 8.86 13.25 10.64
C SER A 276 7.68 12.39 10.21
N VAL A 277 7.78 11.08 10.41
CA VAL A 277 6.68 10.12 10.30
C VAL A 277 6.52 9.41 11.63
N LYS A 278 5.32 9.42 12.21
CA LYS A 278 4.95 8.61 13.37
C LYS A 278 3.71 7.78 13.02
N LEU A 279 3.82 6.46 13.12
CA LEU A 279 2.71 5.55 12.88
C LEU A 279 2.49 4.66 14.11
N THR A 280 1.25 4.24 14.30
CA THR A 280 0.82 3.26 15.31
C THR A 280 -0.13 2.27 14.64
N GLY A 281 -0.23 1.02 15.10
CA GLY A 281 -0.94 -0.06 14.40
C GLY A 281 -0.03 -0.79 13.40
N GLY A 282 -0.50 -1.15 12.21
CA GLY A 282 0.28 -1.86 11.20
C GLY A 282 0.89 -0.98 10.09
N TYR A 283 2.09 -1.32 9.62
CA TYR A 283 2.65 -0.81 8.36
C TYR A 283 2.98 -1.95 7.41
N TYR A 284 2.38 -1.92 6.23
CA TYR A 284 2.47 -2.95 5.20
C TYR A 284 3.04 -2.36 3.92
N GLY A 285 4.37 -2.28 3.83
CA GLY A 285 5.10 -2.04 2.59
C GLY A 285 5.17 -3.33 1.79
N TYR A 286 4.23 -3.55 0.89
CA TYR A 286 3.99 -4.87 0.28
C TYR A 286 4.54 -5.03 -1.14
N GLY A 287 5.07 -3.98 -1.77
CA GLY A 287 5.73 -4.11 -3.06
C GLY A 287 6.96 -5.00 -2.96
N ASN A 288 7.01 -6.06 -3.75
CA ASN A 288 8.11 -7.02 -3.76
C ASN A 288 8.74 -7.20 -5.14
N LYS A 289 8.51 -6.25 -6.05
CA LYS A 289 9.07 -6.33 -7.40
C LYS A 289 10.59 -6.37 -7.30
N GLY A 290 11.17 -7.22 -8.13
CA GLY A 290 12.59 -7.48 -8.08
C GLY A 290 12.98 -8.56 -7.08
N GLU A 291 12.17 -9.02 -6.13
CA GLU A 291 12.58 -10.15 -5.27
C GLU A 291 12.67 -11.47 -6.05
N SER A 292 11.69 -11.73 -6.93
CA SER A 292 11.56 -12.98 -7.71
C SER A 292 12.14 -12.92 -9.13
N ALA A 293 12.63 -11.76 -9.57
CA ALA A 293 13.18 -11.54 -10.90
C ALA A 293 14.36 -10.56 -10.86
N GLU A 294 15.16 -10.51 -11.93
CA GLU A 294 16.22 -9.51 -12.06
C GLU A 294 15.63 -8.09 -12.08
N PRO A 295 16.21 -7.12 -11.35
CA PRO A 295 15.73 -5.75 -11.35
C PRO A 295 15.80 -5.09 -12.74
N ASP A 296 14.74 -4.40 -13.13
CA ASP A 296 14.70 -3.49 -14.27
C ASP A 296 14.62 -2.02 -13.81
N GLN A 297 14.62 -1.08 -14.75
CA GLN A 297 14.54 0.36 -14.47
C GLN A 297 13.30 0.79 -13.67
N ASN A 298 12.23 -0.01 -13.65
CA ASN A 298 10.96 0.26 -12.98
C ASN A 298 10.77 -0.64 -11.75
N THR A 299 11.74 -1.50 -11.41
CA THR A 299 11.66 -2.37 -10.24
C THR A 299 11.50 -1.58 -8.95
N HIS A 300 12.20 -0.45 -8.86
CA HIS A 300 12.17 0.38 -7.67
C HIS A 300 10.79 1.00 -7.39
N SER A 301 9.88 1.11 -8.37
CA SER A 301 8.56 1.74 -8.20
C SER A 301 7.49 0.81 -7.63
N ASP A 302 7.80 -0.47 -7.51
CA ASP A 302 6.88 -1.47 -6.93
C ASP A 302 7.63 -2.36 -5.91
N SER A 303 8.67 -1.80 -5.29
CA SER A 303 9.50 -2.48 -4.28
C SER A 303 9.52 -1.66 -3.00
N SER A 304 8.60 -1.95 -2.10
CA SER A 304 8.44 -1.17 -0.88
C SER A 304 9.62 -1.22 0.06
N ALA A 305 10.21 -0.05 0.29
CA ALA A 305 11.19 0.22 1.31
C ALA A 305 10.87 1.53 2.07
N VAL A 306 11.63 1.77 3.14
CA VAL A 306 11.63 3.05 3.85
C VAL A 306 12.91 3.80 3.50
N LEU A 307 12.78 4.97 2.87
CA LEU A 307 13.89 5.77 2.37
C LEU A 307 14.03 7.10 3.13
N LEU A 308 15.10 7.27 3.89
CA LEU A 308 15.45 8.52 4.57
C LEU A 308 16.49 9.30 3.75
N ASN A 309 16.03 10.13 2.81
CA ASN A 309 16.85 10.89 1.86
C ASN A 309 17.00 12.38 2.24
N GLY A 310 17.57 12.60 3.42
CA GLY A 310 17.92 13.92 3.92
C GLY A 310 18.47 13.86 5.33
N LYS A 311 18.67 15.01 5.96
CA LYS A 311 19.19 15.11 7.31
C LYS A 311 18.08 15.22 8.34
N LYS A 312 18.33 14.72 9.55
CA LYS A 312 17.42 14.88 10.69
C LYS A 312 16.01 14.37 10.41
N ASN A 313 15.86 13.37 9.55
CA ASN A 313 14.57 12.73 9.29
C ASN A 313 14.27 11.71 10.39
N THR A 314 13.02 11.65 10.82
CA THR A 314 12.57 10.73 11.87
C THR A 314 11.48 9.80 11.34
N VAL A 315 11.66 8.50 11.60
CA VAL A 315 10.62 7.48 11.45
C VAL A 315 10.43 6.83 12.81
N ASP A 316 9.22 6.94 13.35
CA ASP A 316 8.82 6.35 14.62
C ASP A 316 7.81 5.24 14.37
N PHE A 317 8.29 4.00 14.48
CA PHE A 317 7.52 2.76 14.48
C PHE A 317 7.56 2.10 15.87
N GLY A 318 7.80 2.87 16.94
CA GLY A 318 7.87 2.35 18.31
C GLY A 318 6.54 1.76 18.81
N GLU A 319 5.42 2.17 18.22
CA GLU A 319 4.06 1.71 18.51
C GLU A 319 3.43 0.95 17.33
N VAL A 320 4.24 0.55 16.34
CA VAL A 320 3.78 -0.31 15.24
C VAL A 320 3.81 -1.77 15.71
N ASP A 321 2.68 -2.46 15.64
CA ASP A 321 2.56 -3.86 16.07
C ASP A 321 3.04 -4.85 15.00
N THR A 322 2.94 -4.46 13.73
CA THR A 322 3.31 -5.25 12.56
C THR A 322 4.00 -4.36 11.53
N LEU A 323 5.24 -4.69 11.19
CA LEU A 323 6.00 -4.03 10.13
C LEU A 323 6.35 -5.04 9.04
N LEU A 324 5.69 -4.94 7.89
CA LEU A 324 6.03 -5.66 6.67
C LEU A 324 6.77 -4.73 5.71
N LEU A 325 7.94 -5.16 5.25
CA LEU A 325 8.70 -4.56 4.15
C LEU A 325 9.12 -5.66 3.18
N ALA A 326 8.26 -5.93 2.20
CA ALA A 326 8.44 -6.99 1.22
C ALA A 326 9.48 -6.63 0.14
N GLY A 327 9.82 -5.35 0.00
CA GLY A 327 10.80 -4.86 -0.95
C GLY A 327 12.16 -4.57 -0.34
N ARG A 328 13.05 -4.01 -1.17
CA ARG A 328 14.39 -3.55 -0.80
C ARG A 328 14.55 -2.10 -1.20
N ALA A 329 15.46 -1.39 -0.55
CA ALA A 329 15.86 -0.08 -1.02
C ALA A 329 16.68 -0.22 -2.32
N TYR A 330 16.49 0.71 -3.26
CA TYR A 330 17.23 0.76 -4.52
C TYR A 330 17.91 2.11 -4.73
N LEU A 331 19.04 2.09 -5.44
CA LEU A 331 19.59 3.27 -6.09
C LEU A 331 19.12 3.32 -7.53
N ASN A 332 18.30 4.32 -7.83
CA ASN A 332 17.94 4.65 -9.19
C ASN A 332 18.89 5.71 -9.75
N PHE A 333 19.46 5.43 -10.92
CA PHE A 333 20.32 6.34 -11.66
C PHE A 333 19.61 6.74 -12.96
N ARG A 334 19.28 8.03 -13.10
CA ARG A 334 18.53 8.58 -14.26
C ARG A 334 19.07 8.18 -15.64
N ASP A 335 20.35 7.84 -15.75
CA ASP A 335 21.04 7.54 -17.01
C ASP A 335 21.42 6.05 -17.16
N VAL A 336 20.91 5.17 -16.29
CA VAL A 336 21.18 3.72 -16.30
C VAL A 336 19.85 2.95 -16.29
N SER A 337 19.77 1.89 -17.09
CA SER A 337 18.55 1.08 -17.26
C SER A 337 18.27 0.09 -16.13
N GLU A 338 19.12 0.02 -15.10
CA GLU A 338 19.05 -0.96 -14.03
C GLU A 338 19.10 -0.25 -12.69
N ALA A 339 18.09 -0.52 -11.84
CA ALA A 339 18.10 -0.11 -10.45
C ALA A 339 19.09 -0.99 -9.68
N TYR A 340 19.95 -0.38 -8.85
CA TYR A 340 20.91 -1.12 -8.05
C TYR A 340 20.29 -1.45 -6.68
N PRO A 341 20.00 -2.73 -6.36
CA PRO A 341 19.41 -3.11 -5.08
C PRO A 341 20.39 -2.85 -3.93
N LEU A 342 19.86 -2.61 -2.74
CA LEU A 342 20.60 -2.55 -1.50
C LEU A 342 20.25 -3.76 -0.62
N GLY A 343 21.13 -4.10 0.31
CA GLY A 343 21.00 -5.19 1.29
C GLY A 343 20.09 -4.87 2.48
N GLU A 344 19.44 -3.71 2.47
CA GLU A 344 18.51 -3.22 3.49
C GLU A 344 17.14 -2.85 2.91
N SER A 345 16.06 -3.04 3.69
CA SER A 345 14.69 -2.60 3.35
C SER A 345 14.39 -1.20 3.90
N MET A 346 15.31 -0.68 4.70
CA MET A 346 15.24 0.65 5.29
C MET A 346 16.59 1.31 5.12
N SER A 347 16.67 2.34 4.26
CA SER A 347 17.93 2.98 3.88
C SER A 347 17.95 4.44 4.31
N VAL A 348 19.05 4.85 4.94
CA VAL A 348 19.42 6.25 5.07
C VAL A 348 20.32 6.64 3.92
N LYS A 349 20.23 7.86 3.40
CA LYS A 349 21.08 8.34 2.30
C LYS A 349 22.58 8.01 2.45
N ALA A 350 23.07 7.99 3.68
CA ALA A 350 24.47 7.74 3.97
C ALA A 350 24.89 6.26 3.91
N SER A 351 23.95 5.30 3.97
CA SER A 351 24.22 3.85 3.85
C SER A 351 24.67 3.48 2.44
N GLN A 352 24.35 4.28 1.43
CA GLN A 352 24.78 4.10 0.04
C GLN A 352 26.31 3.96 -0.11
N ASN A 353 27.08 4.57 0.80
CA ASN A 353 28.55 4.50 0.78
C ASN A 353 29.10 3.10 1.12
N ILE A 354 28.30 2.25 1.78
CA ILE A 354 28.68 0.87 2.14
C ILE A 354 28.98 0.04 0.90
N TYR A 355 28.30 0.34 -0.21
CA TYR A 355 28.35 -0.43 -1.44
C TYR A 355 29.44 0.02 -2.42
N LEU A 356 30.12 1.12 -2.13
CA LEU A 356 31.22 1.59 -2.96
C LEU A 356 32.44 0.69 -2.77
N VAL A 357 33.04 0.28 -3.89
CA VAL A 357 34.28 -0.51 -3.86
C VAL A 357 35.41 0.35 -3.26
N PRO A 358 36.16 -0.17 -2.27
CA PRO A 358 37.35 0.50 -1.74
C PRO A 358 38.37 0.85 -2.84
N THR A 359 39.04 1.98 -2.68
CA THR A 359 39.94 2.52 -3.71
C THR A 359 41.11 1.61 -4.04
N GLU A 360 41.63 0.90 -3.04
CA GLU A 360 42.70 -0.08 -3.13
C GLU A 360 42.33 -1.31 -3.98
N GLN A 361 41.03 -1.54 -4.18
CA GLN A 361 40.50 -2.61 -5.02
C GLN A 361 40.25 -2.15 -6.47
N ILE A 362 40.48 -0.88 -6.80
CA ILE A 362 40.22 -0.30 -8.13
C ILE A 362 41.55 0.11 -8.78
N HIS A 363 41.87 -0.45 -9.94
CA HIS A 363 43.06 -0.09 -10.72
C HIS A 363 42.65 0.49 -12.08
N VAL A 364 43.19 1.65 -12.42
CA VAL A 364 42.91 2.39 -13.65
C VAL A 364 43.98 2.09 -14.69
N GLY A 365 43.58 1.47 -15.81
CA GLY A 365 44.49 1.01 -16.85
C GLY A 365 44.38 -0.50 -17.09
N ASP A 366 45.34 -1.05 -17.83
CA ASP A 366 45.46 -2.49 -18.11
C ASP A 366 46.07 -3.25 -16.93
N GLU A 367 46.66 -4.43 -17.16
CA GLU A 367 47.18 -5.36 -16.14
C GLU A 367 48.20 -4.73 -15.15
N ASN A 368 48.74 -3.53 -15.43
CA ASN A 368 49.60 -2.75 -14.54
C ASN A 368 49.03 -1.34 -14.22
N GLY A 369 47.70 -1.22 -14.20
CA GLY A 369 46.99 0.02 -13.90
C GLY A 369 47.36 0.64 -12.55
N THR A 370 47.15 1.95 -12.42
CA THR A 370 47.41 2.67 -11.16
C THR A 370 46.22 2.56 -10.22
N GLU A 371 46.44 2.35 -8.94
CA GLU A 371 45.38 2.37 -7.92
C GLU A 371 44.57 3.68 -8.00
N ALA A 372 43.25 3.59 -7.84
CA ALA A 372 42.38 4.75 -7.87
C ALA A 372 42.58 5.61 -6.62
N GLU A 373 42.60 6.93 -6.79
CA GLU A 373 42.71 7.87 -5.65
C GLU A 373 41.37 8.11 -4.94
N SER A 374 40.25 7.78 -5.57
CA SER A 374 38.90 8.03 -5.05
C SER A 374 37.83 7.17 -5.72
N ASN A 375 36.75 6.91 -4.98
CA ASN A 375 35.48 6.43 -5.49
C ASN A 375 34.39 7.39 -4.99
N PRO A 376 33.73 8.17 -5.86
CA PRO A 376 33.74 8.07 -7.32
C PRO A 376 35.02 8.59 -7.99
N LEU A 377 35.40 7.93 -9.08
CA LEU A 377 36.55 8.29 -9.90
C LEU A 377 36.20 9.42 -10.87
N ILE A 378 37.09 10.39 -11.07
CA ILE A 378 36.90 11.46 -12.06
C ILE A 378 37.22 10.92 -13.46
N PHE A 379 36.25 10.95 -14.36
CA PHE A 379 36.46 10.53 -15.74
C PHE A 379 37.38 11.53 -16.47
N PRO A 380 38.53 11.12 -17.02
CA PRO A 380 39.46 12.03 -17.70
C PRO A 380 38.79 12.75 -18.87
N SER A 381 38.84 14.08 -18.88
CA SER A 381 38.12 14.91 -19.86
C SER A 381 38.65 14.75 -21.30
N ASP A 382 39.91 14.39 -21.44
CA ASP A 382 40.65 14.16 -22.68
C ASP A 382 40.50 12.74 -23.25
N LYS A 383 39.84 11.83 -22.53
CA LYS A 383 39.62 10.45 -22.96
C LYS A 383 38.16 10.21 -23.37
N SER A 384 37.97 9.28 -24.31
CA SER A 384 36.66 8.71 -24.66
C SER A 384 36.42 7.34 -24.03
N GLU A 385 37.49 6.68 -23.56
CA GLU A 385 37.45 5.33 -23.01
C GLU A 385 38.38 5.22 -21.80
N LEU A 386 37.99 4.37 -20.85
CA LEU A 386 38.77 4.03 -19.67
C LEU A 386 38.67 2.52 -19.42
N VAL A 387 39.78 1.90 -19.05
CA VAL A 387 39.81 0.51 -18.57
C VAL A 387 40.00 0.52 -17.06
N LEU A 388 39.19 -0.27 -16.36
CA LEU A 388 39.23 -0.44 -14.92
C LEU A 388 39.39 -1.93 -14.60
N ASN A 389 40.31 -2.28 -13.72
CA ASN A 389 40.38 -3.59 -13.10
C ASN A 389 39.88 -3.47 -11.66
N VAL A 390 38.87 -4.26 -11.31
CA VAL A 390 38.24 -4.22 -9.98
C VAL A 390 38.38 -5.58 -9.31
N LYS A 391 39.03 -5.58 -8.16
CA LYS A 391 39.29 -6.76 -7.33
C LYS A 391 38.19 -6.93 -6.29
N LYS A 392 37.81 -8.17 -6.03
CA LYS A 392 36.89 -8.57 -4.96
C LYS A 392 37.61 -9.59 -4.10
N ASP A 393 37.90 -9.21 -2.86
CA ASP A 393 38.41 -10.15 -1.86
C ASP A 393 37.25 -11.09 -1.45
N GLY A 394 37.48 -12.40 -1.53
CA GLY A 394 36.49 -13.43 -1.18
C GLY A 394 37.13 -14.60 -0.43
N GLU A 395 36.32 -15.38 0.28
CA GLU A 395 36.77 -16.55 1.07
C GLU A 395 37.41 -17.65 0.19
N SER A 396 37.06 -17.68 -1.10
CA SER A 396 37.55 -18.67 -2.08
C SER A 396 38.78 -18.20 -2.89
N GLY A 397 39.29 -16.99 -2.65
CA GLY A 397 40.40 -16.38 -3.38
C GLY A 397 40.08 -14.98 -3.93
N ASN A 398 41.08 -14.31 -4.49
CA ASN A 398 40.94 -12.97 -5.08
C ASN A 398 40.28 -13.09 -6.46
N ALA A 399 39.06 -12.54 -6.59
CA ALA A 399 38.37 -12.39 -7.87
C ALA A 399 38.75 -11.05 -8.52
N GLU A 400 38.85 -11.01 -9.85
CA GLU A 400 39.18 -9.79 -10.60
C GLU A 400 38.34 -9.70 -11.87
N GLY A 401 37.79 -8.51 -12.12
CA GLY A 401 37.02 -8.18 -13.32
C GLY A 401 37.61 -6.97 -14.03
N THR A 402 37.75 -7.06 -15.36
CA THR A 402 38.20 -5.96 -16.21
C THR A 402 37.01 -5.34 -16.93
N TYR A 403 36.85 -4.03 -16.80
CA TYR A 403 35.74 -3.26 -17.33
C TYR A 403 36.23 -2.18 -18.28
N LYS A 404 35.54 -2.03 -19.41
CA LYS A 404 35.73 -0.92 -20.32
C LYS A 404 34.58 0.05 -20.16
N VAL A 405 34.89 1.29 -19.80
CA VAL A 405 33.94 2.40 -19.69
C VAL A 405 34.11 3.31 -20.88
N THR A 406 33.04 3.55 -21.63
CA THR A 406 33.02 4.43 -22.80
C THR A 406 32.18 5.65 -22.49
N LYS A 407 32.71 6.83 -22.79
CA LYS A 407 32.01 8.10 -22.73
C LYS A 407 31.50 8.45 -24.12
N SER A 408 30.23 8.75 -24.25
CA SER A 408 29.63 9.24 -25.49
C SER A 408 28.91 10.56 -25.27
N GLU A 409 28.80 11.37 -26.33
CA GLU A 409 28.08 12.64 -26.29
C GLU A 409 27.11 12.70 -27.46
N THR A 410 25.81 12.83 -27.15
CA THR A 410 24.74 12.93 -28.14
C THR A 410 23.86 14.12 -27.77
N ASN A 411 23.67 15.06 -28.70
CA ASN A 411 22.85 16.27 -28.50
C ASN A 411 23.22 17.10 -27.25
N GLY A 412 24.51 17.12 -26.86
CA GLY A 412 24.99 17.82 -25.66
C GLY A 412 24.79 17.06 -24.34
N THR A 413 24.21 15.85 -24.39
CA THR A 413 24.12 14.96 -23.24
C THR A 413 25.29 13.99 -23.24
N VAL A 414 26.07 14.00 -22.16
CA VAL A 414 27.15 13.04 -21.93
C VAL A 414 26.58 11.81 -21.23
N SER A 415 26.81 10.64 -21.81
CA SER A 415 26.47 9.35 -21.21
C SER A 415 27.70 8.47 -21.07
N TYR A 416 27.61 7.50 -20.16
CA TYR A 416 28.66 6.54 -19.87
C TYR A 416 28.08 5.14 -19.99
N SER A 417 28.78 4.26 -20.68
CA SER A 417 28.44 2.83 -20.73
C SER A 417 29.63 2.03 -20.23
N ALA A 418 29.41 1.15 -19.26
CA ALA A 418 30.42 0.21 -18.78
C ALA A 418 30.07 -1.21 -19.24
N SER A 419 31.06 -1.93 -19.74
CA SER A 419 30.92 -3.34 -20.12
C SER A 419 32.07 -4.14 -19.55
N ARG A 420 31.77 -5.29 -18.94
CA ARG A 420 32.80 -6.26 -18.54
C ARG A 420 33.44 -6.87 -19.78
N VAL A 421 34.77 -6.87 -19.85
CA VAL A 421 35.56 -7.35 -20.98
C VAL A 421 36.19 -8.72 -20.68
N SER A 422 36.60 -8.95 -19.43
CA SER A 422 37.19 -10.20 -18.97
C SER A 422 37.04 -10.34 -17.45
N GLY A 423 37.27 -11.56 -16.93
CA GLY A 423 37.22 -11.84 -15.50
C GLY A 423 35.79 -11.99 -14.95
N GLU A 424 35.69 -11.96 -13.62
CA GLU A 424 34.44 -12.16 -12.88
C GLU A 424 33.63 -10.87 -12.75
N ASN A 425 32.36 -11.02 -12.36
CA ASN A 425 31.49 -9.87 -12.12
C ASN A 425 31.73 -9.27 -10.73
N THR A 426 32.72 -8.38 -10.62
CA THR A 426 33.12 -7.79 -9.34
C THR A 426 32.47 -6.43 -9.05
N ALA A 427 31.99 -5.72 -10.07
CA ALA A 427 31.47 -4.35 -9.95
C ALA A 427 30.36 -3.98 -10.94
N VAL A 428 29.52 -3.03 -10.50
CA VAL A 428 28.56 -2.25 -11.30
C VAL A 428 29.08 -0.81 -11.39
N ILE A 429 29.27 -0.30 -12.61
CA ILE A 429 29.91 1.01 -12.83
C ILE A 429 28.91 1.98 -13.45
N VAL A 430 28.68 3.09 -12.75
CA VAL A 430 27.69 4.11 -13.11
C VAL A 430 28.37 5.45 -13.31
N GLY A 431 28.20 6.04 -14.50
CA GLY A 431 28.76 7.35 -14.81
C GLY A 431 27.74 8.48 -14.68
N ILE A 432 28.04 9.48 -13.85
CA ILE A 432 27.16 10.64 -13.61
C ILE A 432 28.01 11.91 -13.65
N LYS A 433 27.70 12.83 -14.58
CA LYS A 433 28.28 14.19 -14.64
C LYS A 433 29.82 14.23 -14.49
N GLY A 434 30.56 13.39 -15.22
CA GLY A 434 32.03 13.36 -15.16
C GLY A 434 32.62 12.47 -14.08
N LYS A 435 31.80 11.76 -13.30
CA LYS A 435 32.23 10.88 -12.21
C LYS A 435 31.78 9.45 -12.46
N LEU A 436 32.64 8.47 -12.18
CA LEU A 436 32.34 7.05 -12.21
C LEU A 436 32.20 6.53 -10.78
N TYR A 437 31.00 6.12 -10.42
CA TYR A 437 30.70 5.41 -9.19
C TYR A 437 30.87 3.91 -9.44
N ILE A 438 31.68 3.26 -8.61
CA ILE A 438 32.01 1.85 -8.77
C ILE A 438 31.42 1.13 -7.55
N TYR A 439 30.27 0.49 -7.77
CA TYR A 439 29.57 -0.30 -6.76
C TYR A 439 29.99 -1.76 -6.83
N ARG A 440 29.96 -2.45 -5.70
CA ARG A 440 30.23 -3.89 -5.63
C ARG A 440 29.14 -4.66 -6.37
N SER A 441 29.51 -5.71 -7.10
CA SER A 441 28.53 -6.65 -7.64
C SER A 441 28.35 -7.84 -6.71
N PHE A 442 27.11 -8.33 -6.64
CA PHE A 442 26.71 -9.49 -5.88
C PHE A 442 26.15 -10.55 -6.83
N GLU A 443 26.32 -11.82 -6.47
CA GLU A 443 25.78 -12.97 -7.21
C GLU A 443 24.31 -13.22 -6.84
N SER A 444 23.92 -12.85 -5.62
CA SER A 444 22.54 -12.95 -5.15
C SER A 444 22.18 -11.83 -4.17
N LYS A 445 20.88 -11.67 -3.92
CA LYS A 445 20.36 -10.69 -2.96
C LYS A 445 20.68 -11.07 -1.52
N GLU A 446 20.77 -12.36 -1.24
CA GLU A 446 21.18 -12.90 0.06
C GLU A 446 22.63 -12.53 0.36
N GLU A 447 23.53 -12.70 -0.62
CA GLU A 447 24.93 -12.26 -0.49
C GLU A 447 25.01 -10.75 -0.20
N GLN A 448 24.14 -9.96 -0.84
CA GLN A 448 24.08 -8.52 -0.63
C GLN A 448 23.58 -8.15 0.79
N THR A 449 22.54 -8.82 1.28
CA THR A 449 22.05 -8.66 2.67
C THR A 449 23.13 -9.05 3.68
N GLU A 450 23.80 -10.18 3.46
CA GLU A 450 24.86 -10.69 4.32
C GLU A 450 26.06 -9.72 4.34
N PHE A 451 26.44 -9.20 3.18
CA PHE A 451 27.50 -8.19 3.08
C PHE A 451 27.17 -6.93 3.90
N PHE A 452 25.93 -6.43 3.82
CA PHE A 452 25.51 -5.27 4.62
C PHE A 452 25.65 -5.54 6.13
N ARG A 453 25.16 -6.70 6.61
CA ARG A 453 25.26 -7.08 8.02
C ARG A 453 26.71 -7.21 8.49
N LYS A 454 27.53 -7.95 7.74
CA LYS A 454 28.95 -8.14 8.04
C LYS A 454 29.71 -6.82 8.04
N TYR A 455 29.43 -5.93 7.09
CA TYR A 455 30.03 -4.59 7.06
C TYR A 455 29.69 -3.81 8.34
N LEU A 456 28.46 -3.86 8.83
CA LEU A 456 28.06 -3.17 10.06
C LEU A 456 28.66 -3.78 11.34
N GLU A 457 28.90 -5.09 11.34
CA GLU A 457 29.65 -5.77 12.39
C GLU A 457 31.10 -5.28 12.45
N GLU A 458 31.80 -5.31 11.31
CA GLU A 458 33.23 -4.99 11.17
C GLU A 458 33.54 -3.48 11.17
N HIS A 459 32.62 -2.65 10.67
CA HIS A 459 32.82 -1.21 10.40
C HIS A 459 31.73 -0.32 11.02
N GLY A 460 31.13 -0.74 12.13
CA GLY A 460 30.05 -0.01 12.80
C GLY A 460 30.38 1.43 13.21
N ASP A 461 31.63 1.74 13.55
CA ASP A 461 32.06 3.11 13.87
C ASP A 461 31.97 4.04 12.64
N THR A 462 32.36 3.52 11.47
CA THR A 462 32.27 4.23 10.20
C THR A 462 30.82 4.50 9.83
N PHE A 463 29.95 3.50 9.97
CA PHE A 463 28.52 3.69 9.74
C PHE A 463 27.89 4.69 10.74
N SER A 464 28.27 4.63 12.01
CA SER A 464 27.85 5.63 13.01
C SER A 464 28.30 7.05 12.64
N SER A 465 29.49 7.22 12.03
CA SER A 465 29.93 8.52 11.50
C SER A 465 29.04 9.01 10.36
N TYR A 466 28.61 8.11 9.47
CA TYR A 466 27.67 8.41 8.39
C TYR A 466 26.30 8.83 8.93
N LEU A 467 25.76 8.14 9.93
CA LEU A 467 24.52 8.51 10.62
C LEU A 467 24.61 9.90 11.26
N LYS A 468 25.70 10.22 11.98
CA LYS A 468 25.91 11.57 12.55
C LYS A 468 25.95 12.67 11.49
N LYS A 469 26.58 12.42 10.34
CA LYS A 469 26.62 13.37 9.22
C LYS A 469 25.24 13.58 8.58
N ALA A 470 24.39 12.57 8.63
CA ALA A 470 22.98 12.66 8.28
C ALA A 470 22.13 13.29 9.40
N GLY A 471 22.73 13.73 10.50
CA GLY A 471 22.01 14.32 11.63
C GLY A 471 21.11 13.32 12.35
N MET A 472 21.48 12.04 12.37
CA MET A 472 20.74 10.96 13.04
C MET A 472 21.29 10.70 14.47
N GLY A 473 20.43 10.33 15.43
CA GLY A 473 20.75 10.08 16.84
C GLY A 473 19.51 9.71 17.69
N ASN A 474 19.63 9.70 19.03
CA ASN A 474 18.51 9.38 19.93
C ASN A 474 17.46 10.51 19.96
N ALA A 475 16.18 10.16 20.09
CA ALA A 475 15.07 11.07 20.37
C ALA A 475 14.97 11.45 21.86
N ASP A 476 15.48 10.63 22.80
CA ASP A 476 15.21 10.76 24.25
C ASP A 476 16.17 11.66 25.06
N GLY A 477 16.84 12.61 24.42
CA GLY A 477 17.68 13.59 25.12
C GLY A 477 16.89 14.84 25.50
N GLU A 478 16.70 15.08 26.81
CA GLU A 478 16.07 16.27 27.38
C GLU A 478 16.39 17.57 26.61
N ILE A 479 15.32 18.30 26.29
CA ILE A 479 15.29 19.57 25.58
C ILE A 479 16.06 20.63 26.37
N THR A 480 17.39 20.67 26.23
CA THR A 480 18.19 21.86 26.57
C THR A 480 19.39 22.01 25.63
N GLY A 481 19.17 22.75 24.53
CA GLY A 481 20.26 23.34 23.74
C GLY A 481 20.61 22.68 22.41
N GLY A 482 19.79 22.89 21.39
CA GLY A 482 20.31 23.49 20.15
C GLY A 482 20.09 22.80 18.81
N ASP A 483 20.00 21.47 18.69
CA ASP A 483 19.78 20.83 17.38
C ASP A 483 19.09 19.47 17.52
N LYS A 484 17.82 19.37 17.10
CA LYS A 484 17.10 18.09 16.99
C LYS A 484 17.82 17.17 16.00
N MET A 485 18.03 15.91 16.39
CA MET A 485 18.52 14.85 15.50
C MET A 485 17.34 14.01 15.01
N GLY A 486 17.50 13.41 13.82
CA GLY A 486 16.57 12.42 13.29
C GLY A 486 16.79 11.05 13.93
N ALA A 487 15.79 10.18 13.88
CA ALA A 487 15.85 8.85 14.49
C ALA A 487 15.11 7.81 13.64
N VAL A 488 15.41 6.54 13.90
CA VAL A 488 14.62 5.40 13.43
C VAL A 488 14.31 4.57 14.67
N THR A 489 13.05 4.50 15.05
CA THR A 489 12.60 3.77 16.23
C THR A 489 11.75 2.58 15.78
N LEU A 490 12.01 1.40 16.32
CA LEU A 490 11.26 0.17 16.06
C LEU A 490 10.66 -0.36 17.36
N ASN A 491 9.50 -1.00 17.30
CA ASN A 491 8.87 -1.64 18.45
C ASN A 491 9.61 -2.91 18.87
N GLU A 492 10.27 -2.94 20.03
CA GLU A 492 10.98 -4.13 20.53
C GLU A 492 10.09 -5.40 20.64
N GLY A 493 8.77 -5.23 20.80
CA GLY A 493 7.79 -6.32 20.88
C GLY A 493 6.95 -6.56 19.62
N GLY A 494 7.22 -5.83 18.53
CA GLY A 494 6.46 -5.93 17.28
C GLY A 494 6.80 -7.14 16.42
N ASN A 495 5.92 -7.48 15.48
CA ASN A 495 6.15 -8.52 14.48
C ASN A 495 6.77 -7.89 13.21
N PHE A 496 7.97 -8.34 12.84
CA PHE A 496 8.71 -7.77 11.71
C PHE A 496 8.90 -8.78 10.58
N TYR A 497 8.43 -8.44 9.39
CA TYR A 497 8.49 -9.27 8.18
C TYR A 497 9.25 -8.51 7.10
N THR A 498 10.53 -8.82 6.86
CA THR A 498 11.33 -8.07 5.87
C THR A 498 12.11 -8.95 4.91
N SER A 499 12.20 -8.51 3.66
CA SER A 499 13.00 -9.17 2.62
C SER A 499 14.51 -8.90 2.75
N ALA A 500 14.89 -7.78 3.35
CA ALA A 500 16.28 -7.40 3.59
C ALA A 500 16.52 -6.87 5.02
N SER A 501 17.76 -6.42 5.30
CA SER A 501 18.16 -6.01 6.64
C SER A 501 17.40 -4.79 7.17
N LEU A 502 17.18 -4.79 8.49
CA LEU A 502 16.62 -3.68 9.26
C LEU A 502 17.56 -3.28 10.39
N TYR A 503 17.50 -2.01 10.76
CA TYR A 503 18.19 -1.47 11.92
C TYR A 503 17.42 -0.31 12.51
N GLU A 504 17.55 -0.13 13.82
CA GLU A 504 17.12 1.08 14.53
C GLU A 504 18.31 2.03 14.75
N VAL A 505 18.02 3.29 15.06
CA VAL A 505 19.02 4.30 15.42
C VAL A 505 18.80 4.77 16.86
N SER A 506 19.24 3.94 17.80
CA SER A 506 19.26 4.24 19.23
C SER A 506 20.55 5.00 19.56
N GLY A 507 20.51 6.32 19.77
CA GLY A 507 21.72 7.08 20.13
C GLY A 507 22.31 6.79 21.52
N ALA A 508 22.04 5.63 22.11
CA ALA A 508 22.59 5.16 23.38
C ALA A 508 23.46 3.91 23.14
N GLY A 509 24.77 4.01 23.40
CA GLY A 509 25.73 2.90 23.24
C GLY A 509 27.04 3.29 22.55
N GLU A 510 27.91 2.31 22.27
CA GLU A 510 29.13 2.51 21.46
C GLU A 510 28.79 2.72 19.98
N LYS A 511 27.80 2.00 19.45
CA LYS A 511 27.24 2.15 18.11
C LYS A 511 25.95 2.97 18.17
N LEU A 512 25.68 3.80 17.16
CA LEU A 512 24.43 4.58 17.06
C LEU A 512 23.24 3.80 16.52
N PHE A 513 23.47 2.57 16.08
CA PHE A 513 22.48 1.73 15.45
C PHE A 513 22.50 0.36 16.08
N ASN A 514 21.38 -0.33 15.97
CA ASN A 514 21.23 -1.71 16.38
C ASN A 514 20.59 -2.50 15.23
N LEU A 515 21.22 -3.62 14.86
CA LEU A 515 20.72 -4.50 13.81
C LEU A 515 19.61 -5.38 14.38
N MET A 516 18.50 -5.48 13.65
CA MET A 516 17.45 -6.40 14.01
C MET A 516 17.85 -7.83 13.63
N ASN A 517 17.98 -8.70 14.64
CA ASN A 517 18.18 -10.13 14.46
C ASN A 517 16.82 -10.78 14.17
N ASN A 518 16.34 -10.73 12.94
CA ASN A 518 15.15 -11.49 12.57
C ASN A 518 15.51 -12.84 11.94
N GLU A 519 14.90 -13.89 12.46
CA GLU A 519 14.60 -15.08 11.67
C GLU A 519 13.64 -14.62 10.58
N SER A 520 14.13 -14.48 9.34
CA SER A 520 13.28 -14.13 8.21
C SER A 520 12.09 -15.11 8.20
N PRO A 521 10.84 -14.61 8.23
CA PRO A 521 9.70 -15.45 7.89
C PRO A 521 9.99 -16.09 6.53
N THR A 522 9.56 -17.33 6.34
CA THR A 522 9.78 -18.03 5.08
C THR A 522 9.27 -17.14 3.94
N SER A 523 10.09 -16.92 2.91
CA SER A 523 9.79 -16.02 1.78
C SER A 523 8.37 -16.16 1.21
N LEU A 524 7.80 -17.36 1.30
CA LEU A 524 6.40 -17.67 0.96
C LEU A 524 5.35 -16.84 1.73
N GLY A 525 5.50 -16.64 3.04
CA GLY A 525 4.53 -15.89 3.85
C GLY A 525 4.52 -14.39 3.51
N ILE A 526 5.69 -13.83 3.19
CA ILE A 526 5.83 -12.45 2.69
C ILE A 526 5.17 -12.32 1.31
N VAL A 527 5.41 -13.28 0.42
CA VAL A 527 4.82 -13.27 -0.94
C VAL A 527 3.29 -13.39 -0.90
N GLU A 528 2.74 -14.26 -0.06
CA GLU A 528 1.29 -14.44 0.06
C GLU A 528 0.60 -13.21 0.63
N LEU A 529 1.13 -12.63 1.72
CA LEU A 529 0.61 -11.41 2.32
C LEU A 529 0.70 -10.24 1.32
N SER A 530 1.83 -10.12 0.62
CA SER A 530 2.04 -9.06 -0.38
C SER A 530 1.04 -9.13 -1.53
N ARG A 531 0.79 -10.35 -2.03
CA ARG A 531 -0.19 -10.59 -3.09
C ARG A 531 -1.61 -10.23 -2.63
N SER A 532 -1.94 -10.51 -1.36
CA SER A 532 -3.25 -10.15 -0.79
C SER A 532 -3.43 -8.63 -0.74
N CYS A 533 -2.42 -7.90 -0.27
CA CYS A 533 -2.42 -6.45 -0.24
C CYS A 533 -2.52 -5.85 -1.66
N GLU A 534 -1.77 -6.38 -2.63
CA GLU A 534 -1.82 -5.92 -4.03
C GLU A 534 -3.22 -6.09 -4.64
N LEU A 535 -3.85 -7.25 -4.45
CA LEU A 535 -5.21 -7.51 -4.92
C LEU A 535 -6.22 -6.56 -4.25
N SER A 536 -6.07 -6.32 -2.95
CA SER A 536 -6.95 -5.44 -2.18
C SER A 536 -6.82 -3.98 -2.63
N TYR A 537 -5.60 -3.51 -2.82
CA TYR A 537 -5.33 -2.16 -3.33
C TYR A 537 -5.84 -1.98 -4.77
N ALA A 538 -5.60 -2.96 -5.64
CA ALA A 538 -6.12 -2.95 -7.00
C ALA A 538 -7.65 -2.93 -7.01
N ASN A 539 -8.30 -3.65 -6.09
CA ASN A 539 -9.76 -3.62 -5.94
C ASN A 539 -10.25 -2.26 -5.46
N LEU A 540 -9.63 -1.66 -4.43
CA LEU A 540 -9.99 -0.30 -3.96
C LEU A 540 -9.81 0.76 -5.05
N LYS A 541 -8.71 0.70 -5.79
CA LYS A 541 -8.46 1.57 -6.94
C LYS A 541 -9.52 1.32 -8.02
N LYS A 542 -9.81 0.08 -8.39
CA LYS A 542 -10.86 -0.22 -9.40
C LYS A 542 -12.25 0.25 -8.93
N TYR A 543 -12.55 0.09 -7.64
CA TYR A 543 -13.81 0.45 -7.00
C TYR A 543 -14.07 1.97 -7.00
N LEU A 544 -13.00 2.77 -6.86
CA LEU A 544 -13.09 4.23 -6.67
C LEU A 544 -12.61 5.06 -7.88
N ALA A 545 -11.75 4.52 -8.77
CA ALA A 545 -10.87 5.33 -9.63
C ALA A 545 -11.20 5.41 -11.13
N GLU A 546 -12.14 4.67 -11.72
CA GLU A 546 -12.04 4.40 -13.17
C GLU A 546 -11.92 5.65 -14.09
N THR A 547 -10.71 5.97 -14.56
CA THR A 547 -10.10 5.51 -15.83
C THR A 547 -8.73 6.18 -16.11
N VAL A 548 -7.70 5.38 -16.47
CA VAL A 548 -6.57 5.86 -17.28
C VAL A 548 -6.22 4.85 -18.40
N LYS A 549 -6.31 5.37 -19.64
CA LYS A 549 -5.77 4.96 -20.95
C LYS A 549 -6.42 3.87 -21.81
N ALA A 550 -6.77 4.32 -23.02
CA ALA A 550 -7.13 3.57 -24.21
C ALA A 550 -5.97 3.66 -25.21
N ASP A 551 -5.20 2.59 -25.33
CA ASP A 551 -4.18 2.41 -26.34
C ASP A 551 -4.62 1.19 -27.15
N GLY A 552 -4.97 1.39 -28.42
CA GLY A 552 -5.60 0.37 -29.26
C GLY A 552 -4.74 -0.89 -29.43
N GLY A 553 -5.24 -2.00 -28.90
CA GLY A 553 -4.80 -3.37 -29.16
C GLY A 553 -5.89 -4.34 -28.68
N GLU A 554 -6.11 -5.44 -29.41
CA GLU A 554 -7.10 -6.47 -29.05
C GLU A 554 -6.90 -6.91 -27.59
N GLY A 555 -7.91 -6.65 -26.74
CA GLY A 555 -7.81 -6.74 -25.27
C GLY A 555 -8.38 -5.55 -24.50
N ALA A 556 -9.21 -4.71 -25.14
CA ALA A 556 -9.74 -3.49 -24.55
C ALA A 556 -10.68 -3.77 -23.35
N LEU A 557 -10.23 -3.40 -22.15
CA LEU A 557 -11.04 -3.35 -20.94
C LEU A 557 -12.11 -2.24 -21.04
N PRO A 558 -13.34 -2.47 -20.53
CA PRO A 558 -14.41 -1.49 -20.61
C PRO A 558 -14.10 -0.21 -19.83
N ALA A 559 -14.73 0.87 -20.27
CA ALA A 559 -14.71 2.18 -19.67
C ALA A 559 -15.56 2.28 -18.39
N SER A 560 -15.14 3.21 -17.52
CA SER A 560 -15.59 3.54 -16.16
C SER A 560 -17.08 3.40 -15.78
N THR A 561 -17.30 2.97 -14.55
CA THR A 561 -18.54 2.84 -13.77
C THR A 561 -19.24 4.19 -13.55
N PHE A 562 -18.48 5.30 -13.53
CA PHE A 562 -19.02 6.65 -13.34
C PHE A 562 -19.43 7.35 -14.63
N ALA A 563 -19.11 6.81 -15.81
CA ALA A 563 -19.43 7.43 -17.09
C ALA A 563 -20.04 6.43 -18.06
N ARG A 564 -21.27 6.69 -18.51
CA ARG A 564 -21.74 6.15 -19.79
C ARG A 564 -20.80 6.67 -20.89
N LEU A 565 -19.76 5.91 -21.23
CA LEU A 565 -18.91 6.17 -22.39
C LEU A 565 -19.49 5.43 -23.61
N LYS A 566 -19.97 6.18 -24.59
CA LYS A 566 -20.13 5.65 -25.96
C LYS A 566 -18.85 5.98 -26.72
N ALA A 567 -18.20 4.98 -27.31
CA ALA A 567 -17.07 5.19 -28.20
C ALA A 567 -17.48 6.11 -29.36
N GLY A 568 -16.77 7.23 -29.56
CA GLY A 568 -17.05 8.16 -30.65
C GLY A 568 -15.84 9.00 -31.05
N GLY A 569 -15.27 8.72 -32.22
CA GLY A 569 -14.42 9.63 -32.99
C GLY A 569 -12.95 9.22 -33.15
N GLU A 570 -12.43 9.38 -34.36
CA GLU A 570 -11.11 8.92 -34.85
C GLU A 570 -9.86 9.51 -34.15
N ASN A 571 -10.01 10.27 -33.05
CA ASN A 571 -8.91 11.04 -32.43
C ASN A 571 -8.62 10.73 -30.95
N GLY A 572 -9.23 9.70 -30.33
CA GLY A 572 -8.77 9.18 -29.04
C GLY A 572 -8.92 10.10 -27.82
N GLU A 573 -9.77 11.13 -27.88
CA GLU A 573 -10.15 11.89 -26.68
C GLU A 573 -11.30 11.19 -25.95
N SER A 574 -11.15 10.98 -24.63
CA SER A 574 -12.24 10.54 -23.75
C SER A 574 -13.29 11.64 -23.64
N VAL A 575 -14.38 11.50 -24.37
CA VAL A 575 -15.52 12.42 -24.32
C VAL A 575 -16.67 11.73 -23.59
N TRP A 576 -17.13 12.34 -22.48
CA TRP A 576 -18.47 12.11 -21.96
C TRP A 576 -19.46 12.49 -23.06
N ASN A 577 -19.88 11.54 -23.91
CA ASN A 577 -20.87 11.87 -24.92
C ASN A 577 -22.27 11.75 -24.31
N ILE A 578 -22.60 12.66 -23.40
CA ILE A 578 -23.98 13.04 -23.14
C ILE A 578 -24.20 14.26 -24.02
N GLU A 579 -24.79 14.07 -25.21
CA GLU A 579 -25.08 15.16 -26.15
C GLU A 579 -25.97 16.26 -25.54
N ASP A 580 -26.51 16.04 -24.33
CA ASP A 580 -27.37 16.93 -23.54
C ASP A 580 -27.00 16.93 -22.03
N PHE A 581 -25.78 17.34 -21.65
CA PHE A 581 -25.46 17.54 -20.24
C PHE A 581 -26.23 18.77 -19.70
N GLU A 582 -27.29 18.54 -18.92
CA GLU A 582 -28.02 19.59 -18.22
C GLU A 582 -27.50 19.74 -16.79
N VAL A 583 -27.10 20.95 -16.40
CA VAL A 583 -26.77 21.27 -15.00
C VAL A 583 -28.03 21.05 -14.16
N LEU A 584 -27.95 20.09 -13.25
CA LEU A 584 -29.00 19.79 -12.29
C LEU A 584 -28.70 20.56 -11.01
N HIS A 585 -29.63 21.42 -10.60
CA HIS A 585 -29.64 21.97 -9.25
C HIS A 585 -31.01 21.76 -8.60
N LYS A 586 -31.01 21.13 -7.42
CA LYS A 586 -32.19 20.91 -6.59
C LYS A 586 -31.86 21.34 -5.17
N GLN A 587 -32.77 22.08 -4.54
CA GLN A 587 -32.62 22.51 -3.16
C GLN A 587 -33.88 22.16 -2.37
N GLU A 588 -33.72 21.37 -1.31
CA GLU A 588 -34.78 21.01 -0.37
C GLU A 588 -34.35 21.46 1.04
N GLY A 589 -34.92 22.58 1.50
CA GLY A 589 -34.47 23.22 2.74
C GLY A 589 -33.02 23.68 2.64
N ASP A 590 -32.19 23.19 3.56
CA ASP A 590 -30.76 23.51 3.63
C ASP A 590 -29.89 22.55 2.81
N VAL A 591 -30.48 21.50 2.22
CA VAL A 591 -29.74 20.54 1.38
C VAL A 591 -29.81 20.95 -0.09
N GLY A 592 -28.65 21.13 -0.71
CA GLY A 592 -28.49 21.37 -2.13
C GLY A 592 -27.84 20.18 -2.85
N ILE A 593 -28.32 19.88 -4.05
CA ILE A 593 -27.71 18.92 -4.98
C ILE A 593 -27.28 19.70 -6.21
N LEU A 594 -26.00 19.61 -6.56
CA LEU A 594 -25.44 20.21 -7.75
C LEU A 594 -24.71 19.14 -8.59
N VAL A 595 -25.25 18.83 -9.76
CA VAL A 595 -24.57 17.99 -10.77
C VAL A 595 -24.23 18.87 -11.98
N THR A 596 -22.95 18.99 -12.31
CA THR A 596 -22.45 19.93 -13.33
C THR A 596 -21.25 19.38 -14.12
N ASP A 597 -21.01 19.91 -15.31
CA ASP A 597 -19.81 19.63 -16.13
C ASP A 597 -18.79 20.78 -16.06
N GLN A 598 -18.97 21.69 -15.11
CA GLN A 598 -18.15 22.88 -14.91
C GLN A 598 -17.27 22.77 -13.65
N ASN A 599 -16.25 23.62 -13.59
CA ASN A 599 -15.53 23.82 -12.32
C ASN A 599 -16.49 24.41 -11.29
N VAL A 600 -16.43 23.91 -10.06
CA VAL A 600 -17.24 24.38 -8.94
C VAL A 600 -16.34 25.13 -7.96
N VAL A 601 -16.79 26.31 -7.51
CA VAL A 601 -16.20 26.97 -6.32
C VAL A 601 -17.24 26.95 -5.23
N LEU A 602 -17.00 26.18 -4.17
CA LEU A 602 -17.82 26.11 -2.97
C LEU A 602 -17.24 27.03 -1.91
N ASN A 603 -18.02 28.02 -1.45
CA ASN A 603 -17.61 28.96 -0.43
C ASN A 603 -18.36 28.69 0.88
N LEU A 604 -17.64 28.29 1.92
CA LEU A 604 -18.23 27.81 3.18
C LEU A 604 -18.82 28.94 4.03
N SER A 605 -18.30 30.17 3.91
CA SER A 605 -18.83 31.34 4.61
C SER A 605 -20.20 31.74 4.09
N SER A 606 -20.33 31.83 2.77
CA SER A 606 -21.56 32.26 2.09
C SER A 606 -22.56 31.13 1.90
N LYS A 607 -22.13 29.87 2.07
CA LYS A 607 -22.96 28.68 1.81
C LYS A 607 -23.44 28.64 0.35
N GLU A 608 -22.56 29.02 -0.57
CA GLU A 608 -22.87 29.09 -2.00
C GLU A 608 -21.85 28.30 -2.83
N ALA A 609 -22.33 27.65 -3.89
CA ALA A 609 -21.50 27.06 -4.93
C ALA A 609 -21.65 27.82 -6.25
N LYS A 610 -20.54 28.08 -6.93
CA LYS A 610 -20.51 28.74 -8.24
C LYS A 610 -20.11 27.77 -9.34
N ALA A 611 -20.99 27.55 -10.31
CA ALA A 611 -20.78 26.78 -11.52
C ALA A 611 -21.58 27.42 -12.67
N GLY A 612 -21.01 28.47 -13.27
CA GLY A 612 -21.65 29.30 -14.30
C GLY A 612 -22.71 30.26 -13.74
N ALA A 613 -23.56 29.77 -12.85
CA ALA A 613 -24.43 30.53 -11.96
C ALA A 613 -24.03 30.27 -10.48
N THR A 614 -24.68 30.99 -9.56
CA THR A 614 -24.52 30.79 -8.12
C THR A 614 -25.72 30.00 -7.59
N TYR A 615 -25.43 28.99 -6.77
CA TYR A 615 -26.39 28.07 -6.17
C TYR A 615 -26.24 28.10 -4.65
N ALA A 616 -27.35 28.11 -3.91
CA ALA A 616 -27.28 27.97 -2.46
C ALA A 616 -26.95 26.51 -2.12
N MET A 617 -25.84 26.31 -1.40
CA MET A 617 -25.31 25.01 -1.00
C MET A 617 -24.90 25.02 0.48
N PRO A 618 -25.83 25.15 1.44
CA PRO A 618 -25.50 25.08 2.86
C PRO A 618 -24.90 23.74 3.28
N GLN A 619 -25.41 22.66 2.69
CA GLN A 619 -24.94 21.29 2.82
C GLN A 619 -25.44 20.48 1.63
N GLY A 620 -24.94 19.25 1.42
CA GLY A 620 -25.52 18.31 0.45
C GLY A 620 -24.52 17.66 -0.50
N LEU A 621 -24.86 17.58 -1.79
CA LEU A 621 -24.12 16.77 -2.77
C LEU A 621 -23.61 17.62 -3.93
N ILE A 622 -22.30 17.57 -4.20
CA ILE A 622 -21.67 18.22 -5.36
C ILE A 622 -21.03 17.15 -6.23
N VAL A 623 -21.40 17.12 -7.51
CA VAL A 623 -20.86 16.17 -8.49
C VAL A 623 -20.45 16.89 -9.75
N THR A 624 -19.19 16.74 -10.12
CA THR A 624 -18.66 17.30 -11.36
C THR A 624 -17.59 16.42 -12.01
N ASN A 625 -17.47 16.48 -13.33
CA ASN A 625 -16.35 15.87 -14.06
C ASN A 625 -15.11 16.80 -14.13
N LYS A 626 -15.19 18.01 -13.55
CA LYS A 626 -14.10 19.00 -13.49
C LYS A 626 -13.55 19.13 -12.08
N ASN A 627 -12.88 20.25 -11.81
CA ASN A 627 -12.27 20.54 -10.52
C ASN A 627 -13.28 21.19 -9.58
N VAL A 628 -13.08 20.99 -8.28
CA VAL A 628 -13.80 21.70 -7.22
C VAL A 628 -12.78 22.51 -6.41
N THR A 629 -13.07 23.76 -6.11
CA THR A 629 -12.33 24.55 -5.13
C THR A 629 -13.22 24.82 -3.94
N VAL A 630 -12.77 24.44 -2.75
CA VAL A 630 -13.44 24.73 -1.48
C VAL A 630 -12.70 25.90 -0.83
N GLU A 631 -13.43 26.96 -0.53
CA GLU A 631 -12.92 28.15 0.16
C GLU A 631 -13.57 28.23 1.53
N GLY A 632 -12.80 28.02 2.60
CA GLY A 632 -13.30 28.01 3.98
C GLY A 632 -12.32 28.65 4.96
N GLY A 633 -12.86 29.36 5.96
CA GLY A 633 -12.13 29.91 7.10
C GLY A 633 -12.32 29.08 8.38
N SER A 634 -11.56 29.44 9.41
CA SER A 634 -11.61 28.77 10.72
C SER A 634 -13.04 28.69 11.28
N GLY A 635 -13.47 27.48 11.65
CA GLY A 635 -14.81 27.19 12.17
C GLY A 635 -15.92 27.07 11.11
N GLU A 636 -15.60 27.21 9.82
CA GLU A 636 -16.59 27.05 8.76
C GLU A 636 -16.79 25.59 8.37
N GLU A 637 -17.98 25.10 8.68
CA GLU A 637 -18.37 23.70 8.46
C GLU A 637 -19.25 23.51 7.24
N TRP A 638 -19.03 22.44 6.48
CA TRP A 638 -19.93 21.99 5.43
C TRP A 638 -20.13 20.48 5.52
N ASN A 639 -21.41 20.11 5.60
CA ASN A 639 -21.83 18.72 5.64
C ASN A 639 -22.22 18.27 4.23
N GLY A 640 -21.63 17.18 3.76
CA GLY A 640 -21.94 16.66 2.44
C GLY A 640 -20.86 15.82 1.80
N LEU A 641 -21.13 15.44 0.56
CA LEU A 641 -20.22 14.69 -0.30
C LEU A 641 -19.83 15.52 -1.52
N ILE A 642 -18.53 15.57 -1.81
CA ILE A 642 -17.98 16.17 -3.03
C ILE A 642 -17.34 15.09 -3.90
N LEU A 643 -17.89 14.93 -5.10
CA LEU A 643 -17.40 14.04 -6.15
C LEU A 643 -16.84 14.85 -7.32
N ALA A 644 -15.57 14.63 -7.66
CA ALA A 644 -14.88 15.32 -8.74
C ALA A 644 -14.13 14.35 -9.66
N GLY A 645 -14.40 14.42 -10.97
CA GLY A 645 -13.54 13.79 -11.98
C GLY A 645 -12.18 14.48 -12.12
N GLY A 646 -12.07 15.73 -11.63
CA GLY A 646 -10.85 16.51 -11.57
C GLY A 646 -10.17 16.48 -10.20
N THR A 647 -9.51 17.58 -9.86
CA THR A 647 -8.88 17.79 -8.55
C THR A 647 -9.82 18.56 -7.63
N ILE A 648 -9.92 18.16 -6.37
CA ILE A 648 -10.54 18.97 -5.31
C ILE A 648 -9.43 19.76 -4.60
N THR A 649 -9.52 21.08 -4.57
CA THR A 649 -8.55 21.97 -3.89
C THR A 649 -9.22 22.67 -2.72
N ILE A 650 -8.71 22.46 -1.51
CA ILE A 650 -9.17 23.11 -0.29
C ILE A 650 -8.21 24.26 0.03
N LYS A 651 -8.79 25.46 0.17
CA LYS A 651 -8.08 26.68 0.54
C LYS A 651 -8.59 27.17 1.89
N GLY A 652 -7.66 27.37 2.83
CA GLY A 652 -7.94 27.79 4.20
C GLY A 652 -8.21 26.63 5.17
N GLU A 653 -8.99 26.89 6.22
CA GLU A 653 -9.25 25.98 7.35
C GLU A 653 -10.68 25.44 7.28
N ALA A 654 -10.97 24.67 6.22
CA ALA A 654 -12.31 24.13 6.00
C ALA A 654 -12.58 22.89 6.89
N LYS A 655 -13.78 22.82 7.47
CA LYS A 655 -14.31 21.61 8.12
C LYS A 655 -15.33 20.94 7.21
N LEU A 656 -15.00 19.78 6.64
CA LEU A 656 -15.89 19.01 5.78
C LEU A 656 -16.30 17.72 6.49
N ILE A 657 -17.59 17.42 6.50
CA ILE A 657 -18.17 16.30 7.25
C ILE A 657 -19.05 15.47 6.34
N ALA A 658 -18.86 14.16 6.33
CA ALA A 658 -19.81 13.22 5.76
C ALA A 658 -20.80 12.78 6.83
N ASP A 659 -22.02 13.32 6.79
CA ASP A 659 -23.17 12.73 7.46
C ASP A 659 -24.16 12.21 6.40
N PRO A 660 -24.27 10.88 6.22
CA PRO A 660 -25.15 10.27 5.23
C PRO A 660 -26.60 10.73 5.35
N GLY A 661 -27.08 11.06 6.56
CA GLY A 661 -28.45 11.52 6.79
C GLY A 661 -28.80 12.80 6.02
N THR A 662 -27.78 13.56 5.60
CA THR A 662 -27.93 14.82 4.87
C THR A 662 -28.10 14.62 3.36
N TRP A 663 -27.39 13.68 2.75
CA TRP A 663 -27.26 13.63 1.28
C TRP A 663 -27.52 12.24 0.66
N ALA A 664 -27.52 11.15 1.44
CA ALA A 664 -27.63 9.78 0.91
C ALA A 664 -28.95 9.49 0.19
N SER A 665 -30.08 9.99 0.71
CA SER A 665 -31.41 9.85 0.07
C SER A 665 -31.47 10.47 -1.33
N TYR A 666 -30.56 11.40 -1.63
CA TYR A 666 -30.50 12.06 -2.92
C TYR A 666 -29.59 11.35 -3.94
N LEU A 667 -28.76 10.39 -3.51
CA LEU A 667 -28.21 9.40 -4.42
C LEU A 667 -29.30 8.53 -5.04
N GLU A 668 -30.47 8.45 -4.39
CA GLU A 668 -31.63 7.66 -4.83
C GLU A 668 -32.63 8.43 -5.70
N ASP A 669 -32.48 9.76 -5.82
CA ASP A 669 -33.39 10.59 -6.63
C ASP A 669 -33.28 10.20 -8.11
N GLU A 670 -34.39 9.82 -8.75
CA GLU A 670 -34.41 9.29 -10.13
C GLU A 670 -33.68 10.19 -11.15
N GLN A 671 -33.66 11.52 -10.94
CA GLN A 671 -33.00 12.47 -11.83
C GLN A 671 -31.50 12.58 -11.59
N ALA A 672 -31.04 12.35 -10.36
CA ALA A 672 -29.63 12.36 -9.96
C ALA A 672 -29.00 10.97 -10.12
N ALA A 673 -29.71 9.92 -9.71
CA ALA A 673 -29.34 8.51 -9.78
C ALA A 673 -28.93 8.06 -11.18
N LYS A 674 -29.47 8.64 -12.26
CA LYS A 674 -29.06 8.34 -13.65
C LYS A 674 -27.58 8.67 -13.94
N TYR A 675 -26.96 9.51 -13.12
CA TYR A 675 -25.53 9.87 -13.18
C TYR A 675 -24.66 9.00 -12.27
N PHE A 676 -25.26 8.22 -11.36
CA PHE A 676 -24.57 7.34 -10.40
C PHE A 676 -24.81 5.85 -10.66
N TYR A 677 -25.93 5.48 -11.31
CA TYR A 677 -26.41 4.10 -11.43
C TYR A 677 -26.97 3.72 -12.82
N GLY A 678 -26.70 2.48 -13.22
CA GLY A 678 -27.61 1.67 -14.02
C GLY A 678 -28.57 0.92 -13.09
N TYR A 679 -29.86 1.19 -13.23
CA TYR A 679 -31.03 0.68 -12.49
C TYR A 679 -30.94 -0.69 -11.76
N GLY A 680 -31.16 -0.66 -10.43
CA GLY A 680 -31.94 -1.62 -9.63
C GLY A 680 -31.24 -2.84 -9.01
N ASP A 681 -30.93 -2.80 -7.71
CA ASP A 681 -31.59 -3.63 -6.66
C ASP A 681 -31.19 -3.14 -5.25
N ALA A 682 -31.91 -3.58 -4.22
CA ALA A 682 -31.88 -3.02 -2.86
C ALA A 682 -31.05 -3.79 -1.81
N ASP A 683 -30.55 -4.99 -2.08
CA ASP A 683 -30.03 -5.85 -0.99
C ASP A 683 -28.59 -6.33 -1.23
N SER A 684 -27.60 -5.61 -0.70
CA SER A 684 -26.22 -6.10 -0.67
C SER A 684 -25.36 -5.31 0.32
N SER A 685 -24.95 -5.98 1.39
CA SER A 685 -23.98 -5.49 2.37
C SER A 685 -22.53 -5.57 1.84
N ALA A 686 -21.72 -4.59 2.26
CA ALA A 686 -20.35 -4.35 1.81
C ALA A 686 -19.32 -5.36 2.36
N PHE A 687 -18.10 -5.31 1.84
CA PHE A 687 -16.94 -6.05 2.32
C PHE A 687 -16.58 -5.69 3.77
N ASP A 688 -16.64 -6.68 4.66
CA ASP A 688 -16.07 -6.59 6.00
C ASP A 688 -14.80 -7.47 6.09
N ARG A 689 -13.63 -6.84 5.88
CA ARG A 689 -12.29 -7.31 6.28
C ARG A 689 -11.64 -8.41 5.42
N TYR A 690 -10.31 -8.34 5.30
CA TYR A 690 -9.47 -9.37 4.68
C TYR A 690 -9.45 -10.69 5.47
N GLU A 691 -9.96 -10.69 6.69
CA GLU A 691 -10.09 -11.85 7.55
C GLU A 691 -11.17 -12.85 7.05
N ASP A 692 -12.00 -12.45 6.09
CA ASP A 692 -13.12 -13.26 5.58
C ASP A 692 -12.72 -14.36 4.59
N PHE A 693 -11.50 -14.35 4.03
CA PHE A 693 -11.09 -15.29 2.99
C PHE A 693 -10.70 -16.67 3.51
N LEU A 694 -10.04 -16.71 4.68
CA LEU A 694 -9.51 -17.92 5.31
C LEU A 694 -9.73 -17.81 6.82
N ILE A 695 -10.67 -18.59 7.34
CA ILE A 695 -10.96 -18.60 8.77
C ILE A 695 -10.41 -19.89 9.38
N LEU A 696 -9.49 -19.73 10.32
CA LEU A 696 -9.00 -20.82 11.15
C LEU A 696 -9.89 -20.91 12.40
N LYS A 697 -10.64 -22.01 12.53
CA LYS A 697 -11.45 -22.31 13.72
C LYS A 697 -10.83 -23.46 14.50
N ASN A 698 -11.07 -23.49 15.81
CA ASN A 698 -10.72 -24.60 16.70
C ASN A 698 -9.22 -25.00 16.71
N TRP A 699 -8.31 -24.03 16.61
CA TRP A 699 -6.87 -24.30 16.69
C TRP A 699 -6.48 -24.90 18.04
N LYS A 700 -5.90 -26.11 18.01
CA LYS A 700 -5.41 -26.81 19.20
C LYS A 700 -4.14 -27.59 18.90
N ARG A 701 -3.31 -27.80 19.94
CA ARG A 701 -2.24 -28.81 19.91
C ARG A 701 -2.90 -30.18 19.65
N GLY A 702 -2.61 -30.79 18.51
CA GLY A 702 -3.46 -31.81 17.90
C GLY A 702 -3.42 -33.18 18.59
N THR A 703 -4.59 -33.82 18.72
CA THR A 703 -4.75 -35.27 18.94
C THR A 703 -4.88 -35.97 17.58
N ARG A 704 -4.24 -37.13 17.42
CA ARG A 704 -4.13 -37.86 16.15
C ARG A 704 -5.51 -38.27 15.60
N ILE A 705 -5.75 -38.07 14.30
CA ILE A 705 -6.91 -38.66 13.62
C ILE A 705 -6.60 -40.15 13.46
N HIS A 706 -7.34 -41.02 14.15
CA HIS A 706 -7.17 -42.46 14.05
C HIS A 706 -7.69 -42.95 12.70
N GLU A 707 -6.89 -43.75 11.99
CA GLU A 707 -7.38 -44.57 10.88
C GLU A 707 -8.30 -45.65 11.48
N GLU A 708 -9.60 -45.40 11.54
CA GLU A 708 -10.57 -46.49 11.59
C GLU A 708 -10.69 -47.05 10.17
N GLY A 709 -10.40 -48.35 10.03
CA GLY A 709 -10.35 -49.05 8.74
C GLY A 709 -11.68 -49.57 8.22
#